data_AF-A0A258B0B2-F1
#
_entry.id   AF-A0A258B0B2-F1
#
_cell.length_a   1.000
_cell.length_b   1.000
_cell.length_c   1.000
_cell.angle_alpha   90.00
_cell.angle_beta   90.00
_cell.angle_gamma   90.00
#
_symmetry.space_group_name_H-M   'P 1'
#
loop_
_entity.id
_entity.type
_entity.pdbx_description
1 polymer ?
#
loop_
_entity_poly.entity_id
_entity_poly.type
_entity_poly.pdbx_seq_one_letter_code
_entity_poly.pdbx_strand_id
1 'polypeptide(L)'
;MSYLHTPRISFSGSFLADPSTINNNDSNFDPTVKLSNEKADPKNPLSNTSVYWNPNGTHNWKLVDCQVLGASTENGTVEAPSADKLIGASVRGAGKYPAKLVDLDPDNMCVSQIWGLKVQIAIPNPEDPANPLASVTGDLPPTAFGDLWNRSYLGPGGSQIGMPSMCAVFQNVLTNVVWVNETLSPILTQLKALSPDCLSLRLIVDSYQSIATAENFTHGRLTGTLGPAFADEPPRSPPRRLPPVLFWDPPTLQAKDLKYISPGGIFSNYGPAGVLLDEKRGVLVLDLGNCVPTIQPQPKQQVPNAGWPVVDTTFNVLLGQPAAAASTAPAATPELQAAMAANQMGLKSGAGYLAAAAASPTLGSSPQPVAENLAAATTLGTVHFTADVFQKQGGILELPLSAALVQAAASQPLALQATSASSSVLPTPYIAVHEDSAGLYVDVYTPFYRLDPGDTTAVTLVARQFGRPWAGASLSLTRQPVAYAANGPNPTGDLPPVPTPIAHPPVQPYAWYNGDPPDALLMTAPGGTPVPGSDSLTVVTDANGLATLELHAGDPGRARYYAADNQNGPDGQVYFININPYWASTDPQIFNFSGAQLNVLVFSGYQAQSDPPSWDLDVGPIFSHYARMAPFMKGIIDLSDYTVVTDKIQGNGPHIQHLLNFPREDPHHMPITRDLSAAKLAVINDWFKAGTPKSPPTPAGPGTLA
;
A
#
# COMPACT_ATOMS: atom_id res chain seq x y z
N MET A 1 2.47 -22.04 -1.71
CA MET A 1 2.55 -20.58 -1.79
C MET A 1 1.15 -20.11 -1.81
N SER A 2 0.94 -19.02 -1.11
CA SER A 2 -0.35 -18.41 -0.93
C SER A 2 -0.94 -18.02 -2.31
N TYR A 3 -2.22 -18.33 -2.56
CA TYR A 3 -3.10 -18.06 -3.73
C TYR A 3 -2.69 -18.58 -5.14
N LEU A 4 -1.41 -18.76 -5.43
CA LEU A 4 -0.92 -19.25 -6.73
C LEU A 4 -1.07 -20.77 -6.90
N HIS A 5 -1.21 -21.48 -5.78
CA HIS A 5 -1.36 -22.94 -5.75
C HIS A 5 -2.80 -23.35 -6.08
N THR A 6 -2.95 -24.55 -6.65
CA THR A 6 -4.26 -25.14 -6.91
C THR A 6 -4.77 -25.93 -5.70
N PRO A 7 -6.10 -25.99 -5.48
CA PRO A 7 -7.13 -25.27 -6.23
C PRO A 7 -7.14 -23.78 -5.86
N ARG A 8 -7.35 -22.91 -6.86
CA ARG A 8 -7.52 -21.47 -6.65
C ARG A 8 -8.83 -21.00 -7.27
N ILE A 9 -9.59 -20.22 -6.51
CA ILE A 9 -10.87 -19.65 -6.89
C ILE A 9 -10.62 -18.23 -7.39
N SER A 10 -11.18 -17.88 -8.54
CA SER A 10 -11.11 -16.55 -9.12
C SER A 10 -12.49 -15.90 -9.15
N PHE A 11 -12.55 -14.65 -8.72
CA PHE A 11 -13.79 -13.89 -8.67
C PHE A 11 -13.58 -12.47 -9.16
N SER A 12 -14.64 -11.84 -9.65
CA SER A 12 -14.60 -10.46 -10.13
C SER A 12 -15.90 -9.74 -9.79
N GLY A 13 -15.81 -8.42 -9.66
CA GLY A 13 -16.95 -7.53 -9.46
C GLY A 13 -16.47 -6.10 -9.29
N SER A 14 -17.08 -5.38 -8.36
CA SER A 14 -16.69 -4.03 -7.98
C SER A 14 -16.24 -3.96 -6.52
N PHE A 15 -15.53 -2.90 -6.16
CA PHE A 15 -15.34 -2.51 -4.78
C PHE A 15 -15.87 -1.10 -4.58
N LEU A 16 -16.32 -0.81 -3.36
CA LEU A 16 -16.55 0.54 -2.87
C LEU A 16 -15.42 0.91 -1.92
N ALA A 17 -14.84 2.10 -2.09
CA ALA A 17 -13.94 2.73 -1.14
C ALA A 17 -14.32 4.20 -1.02
N ASP A 18 -14.79 4.61 0.16
CA ASP A 18 -15.35 5.94 0.41
C ASP A 18 -14.53 6.73 1.44
N PRO A 19 -13.24 7.02 1.17
CA PRO A 19 -12.36 7.69 2.14
C PRO A 19 -12.80 9.15 2.34
N SER A 20 -12.72 9.66 3.57
CA SER A 20 -12.68 11.12 3.74
C SER A 20 -11.37 11.64 3.16
N THR A 21 -11.42 12.78 2.47
CA THR A 21 -10.23 13.38 1.85
C THR A 21 -9.70 14.58 2.61
N ILE A 22 -10.38 15.02 3.68
CA ILE A 22 -9.98 16.19 4.44
C ILE A 22 -8.65 15.98 5.17
N ASN A 23 -8.41 14.76 5.64
CA ASN A 23 -7.21 14.35 6.34
C ASN A 23 -6.04 14.06 5.40
N ASN A 24 -6.13 14.36 4.10
CA ASN A 24 -5.01 14.26 3.15
C ASN A 24 -4.12 15.51 3.12
N ASN A 25 -4.51 16.54 3.88
CA ASN A 25 -3.84 17.83 3.90
C ASN A 25 -3.51 18.23 5.33
N ASP A 26 -2.23 18.40 5.60
CA ASP A 26 -1.75 18.62 6.96
C ASP A 26 -2.22 19.96 7.52
N SER A 27 -2.37 21.00 6.68
CA SER A 27 -2.88 22.29 7.13
C SER A 27 -4.32 22.21 7.64
N ASN A 28 -5.05 21.13 7.32
CA ASN A 28 -6.36 20.91 7.90
C ASN A 28 -6.27 20.47 9.37
N PHE A 29 -5.12 19.97 9.86
CA PHE A 29 -4.93 19.56 11.26
C PHE A 29 -4.83 20.76 12.22
N ASP A 30 -4.44 21.94 11.72
CA ASP A 30 -4.46 23.18 12.50
C ASP A 30 -5.91 23.64 12.75
N PRO A 31 -6.36 23.73 14.02
CA PRO A 31 -7.72 24.15 14.34
C PRO A 31 -8.01 25.63 14.02
N THR A 32 -6.98 26.47 13.85
CA THR A 32 -7.11 27.90 13.53
C THR A 32 -7.38 28.15 12.03
N VAL A 33 -7.07 27.16 11.19
CA VAL A 33 -7.23 27.26 9.75
C VAL A 33 -8.69 27.08 9.34
N LYS A 34 -9.15 27.87 8.36
CA LYS A 34 -10.49 27.70 7.76
C LYS A 34 -10.45 26.72 6.60
N LEU A 35 -11.21 25.63 6.72
CA LEU A 35 -11.40 24.64 5.66
C LEU A 35 -12.09 25.27 4.44
N SER A 36 -11.65 24.87 3.24
CA SER A 36 -12.14 25.41 1.96
C SER A 36 -12.54 24.28 1.01
N ASN A 37 -13.61 24.53 0.23
CA ASN A 37 -13.98 23.67 -0.91
C ASN A 37 -13.26 24.06 -2.20
N GLU A 38 -12.43 25.11 -2.16
CA GLU A 38 -11.62 25.51 -3.30
C GLU A 38 -10.55 24.45 -3.59
N LYS A 39 -10.20 24.31 -4.87
CA LYS A 39 -9.10 23.43 -5.27
C LYS A 39 -7.82 23.95 -4.66
N ALA A 40 -6.98 23.04 -4.17
CA ALA A 40 -5.62 23.33 -3.76
C ALA A 40 -4.90 24.18 -4.81
N ASP A 41 -4.28 25.30 -4.40
CA ASP A 41 -3.40 26.07 -5.27
C ASP A 41 -2.08 25.30 -5.44
N PRO A 42 -1.75 24.79 -6.64
CA PRO A 42 -0.51 24.04 -6.85
C PRO A 42 0.74 24.90 -6.64
N LYS A 43 0.62 26.23 -6.67
CA LYS A 43 1.72 27.18 -6.49
C LYS A 43 1.94 27.55 -5.03
N ASN A 44 0.98 27.24 -4.16
CA ASN A 44 1.09 27.48 -2.73
C ASN A 44 0.53 26.30 -1.92
N PRO A 45 1.26 25.17 -1.86
CA PRO A 45 0.82 23.97 -1.15
C PRO A 45 0.58 24.22 0.34
N LEU A 46 1.27 25.20 0.93
CA LEU A 46 1.22 25.54 2.36
C LEU A 46 0.02 26.42 2.74
N SER A 47 -0.60 27.13 1.78
CA SER A 47 -1.88 27.83 2.01
C SER A 47 -3.09 26.99 1.58
N ASN A 48 -2.87 25.74 1.22
CA ASN A 48 -3.94 24.86 0.78
C ASN A 48 -4.77 24.46 2.00
N THR A 49 -6.03 24.88 2.06
CA THR A 49 -7.01 24.44 3.07
C THR A 49 -8.11 23.59 2.45
N SER A 50 -7.84 23.04 1.26
CA SER A 50 -8.79 22.25 0.49
C SER A 50 -9.18 21.00 1.27
N VAL A 51 -10.49 20.72 1.29
CA VAL A 51 -11.04 19.46 1.81
C VAL A 51 -11.10 18.35 0.76
N TYR A 52 -10.63 18.66 -0.47
CA TYR A 52 -10.59 17.78 -1.63
C TYR A 52 -11.98 17.24 -2.05
N TRP A 53 -12.00 16.13 -2.79
CA TRP A 53 -13.14 15.67 -3.59
C TRP A 53 -14.18 14.85 -2.80
N ASN A 54 -13.85 14.35 -1.61
CA ASN A 54 -14.78 13.59 -0.76
C ASN A 54 -14.61 13.92 0.73
N PRO A 55 -14.90 15.16 1.16
CA PRO A 55 -14.71 15.57 2.56
C PRO A 55 -15.57 14.79 3.56
N ASN A 56 -16.74 14.30 3.12
CA ASN A 56 -17.70 13.60 3.97
C ASN A 56 -17.67 12.06 3.76
N GLY A 57 -16.56 11.51 3.25
CA GLY A 57 -16.42 10.07 3.09
C GLY A 57 -16.59 9.31 4.40
N THR A 58 -17.28 8.18 4.34
CA THR A 58 -17.61 7.34 5.52
C THR A 58 -16.49 6.37 5.92
N HIS A 59 -15.41 6.35 5.13
CA HIS A 59 -14.32 5.38 5.09
C HIS A 59 -14.76 3.94 4.86
N ASN A 60 -16.00 3.70 4.45
CA ASN A 60 -16.46 2.34 4.19
C ASN A 60 -15.67 1.72 3.03
N TRP A 61 -15.35 0.43 3.20
CA TRP A 61 -14.81 -0.42 2.17
C TRP A 61 -15.71 -1.66 2.01
N LYS A 62 -16.09 -2.00 0.78
CA LYS A 62 -17.00 -3.14 0.51
C LYS A 62 -16.62 -3.89 -0.76
N LEU A 63 -16.86 -5.20 -0.74
CA LEU A 63 -17.04 -6.02 -1.94
C LEU A 63 -18.45 -5.75 -2.48
N VAL A 64 -18.57 -5.44 -3.76
CA VAL A 64 -19.84 -5.07 -4.42
C VAL A 64 -20.03 -5.95 -5.65
N ASP A 65 -21.12 -6.72 -5.66
CA ASP A 65 -21.51 -7.59 -6.78
C ASP A 65 -20.39 -8.53 -7.27
N CYS A 66 -19.54 -9.00 -6.36
CA CYS A 66 -18.49 -9.95 -6.71
C CYS A 66 -19.04 -11.38 -6.81
N GLN A 67 -18.60 -12.11 -7.83
CA GLN A 67 -19.00 -13.50 -8.07
C GLN A 67 -17.80 -14.35 -8.46
N VAL A 68 -17.84 -15.63 -8.08
CA VAL A 68 -16.88 -16.63 -8.55
C VAL A 68 -17.13 -16.89 -10.04
N LEU A 69 -16.14 -16.61 -10.88
CA LEU A 69 -16.25 -16.76 -12.33
C LEU A 69 -15.46 -17.97 -12.85
N GLY A 70 -14.51 -18.46 -12.08
CA GLY A 70 -13.74 -19.64 -12.42
C GLY A 70 -12.92 -20.15 -11.24
N ALA A 71 -12.38 -21.35 -11.40
CA ALA A 71 -11.36 -21.89 -10.54
C ALA A 71 -10.32 -22.66 -11.35
N SER A 72 -9.09 -22.72 -10.88
CA SER A 72 -8.04 -23.57 -11.45
C SER A 72 -7.74 -24.70 -10.50
N THR A 73 -7.66 -25.91 -11.03
CA THR A 73 -7.30 -27.15 -10.31
C THR A 73 -6.09 -27.79 -10.98
N GLU A 74 -5.53 -28.84 -10.40
CA GLU A 74 -4.46 -29.62 -11.06
C GLU A 74 -4.91 -30.22 -12.40
N ASN A 75 -6.23 -30.38 -12.61
CA ASN A 75 -6.82 -30.94 -13.84
C ASN A 75 -7.24 -29.86 -14.86
N GLY A 76 -6.91 -28.58 -14.61
CA GLY A 76 -7.29 -27.46 -15.46
C GLY A 76 -8.35 -26.54 -14.85
N THR A 77 -8.96 -25.71 -15.68
CA THR A 77 -9.92 -24.68 -15.27
C THR A 77 -11.36 -25.20 -15.19
N VAL A 78 -12.11 -24.69 -14.21
CA VAL A 78 -13.53 -24.97 -13.98
C VAL A 78 -14.26 -23.63 -14.08
N GLU A 79 -15.08 -23.47 -15.12
CA GLU A 79 -15.78 -22.21 -15.43
C GLU A 79 -17.30 -22.39 -15.57
N ALA A 80 -17.81 -23.60 -15.36
CA ALA A 80 -19.23 -23.93 -15.54
C ALA A 80 -19.87 -24.38 -14.22
N PRO A 81 -21.05 -23.86 -13.84
CA PRO A 81 -21.81 -24.32 -12.67
C PRO A 81 -22.19 -25.81 -12.70
N SER A 82 -22.24 -26.41 -13.89
CA SER A 82 -22.48 -27.85 -14.07
C SER A 82 -21.29 -28.71 -13.63
N ALA A 83 -20.08 -28.15 -13.59
CA ALA A 83 -18.88 -28.83 -13.11
C ALA A 83 -18.66 -28.63 -11.60
N ASP A 84 -18.95 -27.44 -11.08
CA ASP A 84 -18.95 -27.16 -9.64
C ASP A 84 -19.95 -26.03 -9.32
N LYS A 85 -20.81 -26.24 -8.31
CA LYS A 85 -21.83 -25.26 -7.88
C LYS A 85 -21.24 -23.97 -7.31
N LEU A 86 -19.93 -23.95 -7.02
CA LEU A 86 -19.21 -22.77 -6.60
C LEU A 86 -19.14 -21.71 -7.71
N ILE A 87 -19.19 -22.10 -8.99
CA ILE A 87 -19.19 -21.12 -10.09
C ILE A 87 -20.51 -20.35 -10.10
N GLY A 88 -20.43 -19.02 -10.06
CA GLY A 88 -21.56 -18.12 -9.85
C GLY A 88 -21.89 -17.85 -8.38
N ALA A 89 -21.16 -18.43 -7.42
CA ALA A 89 -21.31 -18.13 -6.00
C ALA A 89 -20.98 -16.66 -5.71
N SER A 90 -21.70 -16.06 -4.77
CA SER A 90 -21.45 -14.68 -4.34
C SER A 90 -20.18 -14.59 -3.50
N VAL A 91 -19.40 -13.52 -3.70
CA VAL A 91 -18.26 -13.15 -2.85
C VAL A 91 -18.60 -11.82 -2.18
N ARG A 92 -18.68 -11.80 -0.85
CA ARG A 92 -19.26 -10.68 -0.10
C ARG A 92 -18.56 -10.44 1.23
N GLY A 93 -18.74 -9.24 1.76
CA GLY A 93 -18.46 -8.96 3.16
C GLY A 93 -19.48 -9.66 4.06
N ALA A 94 -19.03 -10.52 4.98
CA ALA A 94 -19.88 -11.22 5.96
C ALA A 94 -19.78 -10.60 7.38
N GLY A 95 -19.07 -9.48 7.52
CA GLY A 95 -19.06 -8.69 8.74
C GLY A 95 -20.42 -8.03 8.96
N LYS A 96 -20.81 -7.86 10.24
CA LYS A 96 -22.04 -7.13 10.61
C LYS A 96 -21.98 -5.66 10.16
N TYR A 97 -20.78 -5.11 10.03
CA TYR A 97 -20.51 -3.73 9.62
C TYR A 97 -19.52 -3.72 8.44
N PRO A 98 -19.56 -2.69 7.59
CA PRO A 98 -18.58 -2.54 6.52
C PRO A 98 -17.16 -2.42 7.06
N ALA A 99 -16.21 -2.99 6.31
CA ALA A 99 -14.79 -2.76 6.56
C ALA A 99 -14.45 -1.27 6.37
N LYS A 100 -13.25 -0.86 6.81
CA LYS A 100 -12.78 0.52 6.70
C LYS A 100 -11.51 0.62 5.85
N LEU A 101 -11.40 1.68 5.05
CA LEU A 101 -10.16 2.06 4.37
C LEU A 101 -9.51 3.24 5.11
N VAL A 102 -8.27 3.08 5.54
CA VAL A 102 -7.56 4.03 6.40
C VAL A 102 -6.11 4.18 5.95
N ASP A 103 -5.63 5.40 5.78
CA ASP A 103 -4.21 5.66 5.52
C ASP A 103 -3.35 5.29 6.74
N LEU A 104 -2.06 5.03 6.53
CA LEU A 104 -1.13 4.98 7.66
C LEU A 104 -1.03 6.38 8.29
N ASP A 105 -0.94 7.38 7.42
CA ASP A 105 -0.69 8.76 7.76
C ASP A 105 -1.01 9.71 6.58
N PRO A 106 -1.42 10.97 6.77
CA PRO A 106 -1.50 11.98 5.70
C PRO A 106 -0.22 12.16 4.88
N ASP A 107 0.95 11.98 5.51
CA ASP A 107 2.26 12.04 4.85
C ASP A 107 2.70 10.66 4.35
N ASN A 108 1.83 9.64 4.46
CA ASN A 108 2.05 8.33 3.86
C ASN A 108 0.74 7.68 3.40
N MET A 109 0.25 8.18 2.28
CA MET A 109 -1.00 7.73 1.64
C MET A 109 -0.78 6.53 0.70
N CYS A 110 0.45 6.06 0.50
CA CYS A 110 0.78 4.96 -0.41
C CYS A 110 0.72 3.56 0.24
N VAL A 111 0.15 3.47 1.44
CA VAL A 111 -0.08 2.21 2.16
C VAL A 111 -1.44 2.19 2.85
N SER A 112 -2.49 2.71 2.21
CA SER A 112 -3.84 2.68 2.80
C SER A 112 -4.30 1.24 3.02
N GLN A 113 -4.95 1.01 4.16
CA GLN A 113 -5.24 -0.32 4.70
C GLN A 113 -6.73 -0.59 4.79
N ILE A 114 -7.10 -1.82 4.44
CA ILE A 114 -8.40 -2.40 4.76
C ILE A 114 -8.37 -2.94 6.19
N TRP A 115 -9.35 -2.54 6.98
CA TRP A 115 -9.55 -2.96 8.38
C TRP A 115 -10.92 -3.59 8.58
N GLY A 116 -10.99 -4.70 9.32
CA GLY A 116 -12.25 -5.34 9.72
C GLY A 116 -13.01 -6.06 8.60
N LEU A 117 -12.36 -6.41 7.49
CA LEU A 117 -13.01 -7.15 6.41
C LEU A 117 -13.13 -8.63 6.74
N LYS A 118 -14.36 -9.13 6.81
CA LYS A 118 -14.67 -10.57 6.81
C LYS A 118 -15.16 -10.98 5.44
N VAL A 119 -14.45 -11.86 4.74
CA VAL A 119 -14.77 -12.29 3.37
C VAL A 119 -15.52 -13.61 3.43
N GLN A 120 -16.59 -13.74 2.66
CA GLN A 120 -17.33 -14.98 2.49
C GLN A 120 -17.54 -15.28 1.00
N ILE A 121 -17.23 -16.51 0.59
CA ILE A 121 -17.71 -17.10 -0.67
C ILE A 121 -18.89 -18.01 -0.32
N ALA A 122 -20.06 -17.72 -0.89
CA ALA A 122 -21.31 -18.37 -0.52
C ALA A 122 -22.07 -18.86 -1.76
N ILE A 123 -22.29 -20.18 -1.81
CA ILE A 123 -23.19 -20.82 -2.77
C ILE A 123 -24.62 -20.47 -2.33
N PRO A 124 -25.40 -19.73 -3.15
CA PRO A 124 -26.69 -19.22 -2.74
C PRO A 124 -27.67 -20.35 -2.48
N ASN A 125 -28.55 -20.14 -1.51
CA ASN A 125 -29.71 -20.97 -1.26
C ASN A 125 -30.97 -20.22 -1.69
N PRO A 126 -31.63 -20.61 -2.80
CA PRO A 126 -32.84 -19.94 -3.27
C PRO A 126 -34.02 -20.02 -2.29
N GLU A 127 -34.06 -21.04 -1.44
CA GLU A 127 -35.16 -21.25 -0.48
C GLU A 127 -34.94 -20.48 0.83
N ASP A 128 -33.68 -20.20 1.18
CA ASP A 128 -33.31 -19.43 2.38
C ASP A 128 -32.09 -18.54 2.10
N PRO A 129 -32.28 -17.32 1.55
CA PRO A 129 -31.18 -16.42 1.21
C PRO A 129 -30.27 -16.00 2.38
N ALA A 130 -30.74 -16.16 3.63
CA ALA A 130 -29.93 -15.87 4.82
C ALA A 130 -28.91 -16.98 5.11
N ASN A 131 -29.20 -18.21 4.72
CA ASN A 131 -28.37 -19.39 5.01
C ASN A 131 -27.88 -20.04 3.71
N PRO A 132 -26.62 -19.81 3.29
CA PRO A 132 -26.09 -20.37 2.05
C PRO A 132 -26.03 -21.91 2.10
N LEU A 133 -26.16 -22.56 0.94
CA LEU A 133 -26.10 -24.02 0.84
C LEU A 133 -24.73 -24.55 1.29
N ALA A 134 -23.68 -23.83 0.90
CA ALA A 134 -22.31 -24.04 1.34
C ALA A 134 -21.56 -22.71 1.33
N SER A 135 -20.56 -22.57 2.20
CA SER A 135 -19.72 -21.38 2.22
C SER A 135 -18.35 -21.63 2.84
N VAL A 136 -17.43 -20.73 2.52
CA VAL A 136 -16.19 -20.52 3.27
C VAL A 136 -16.11 -19.05 3.67
N THR A 137 -15.79 -18.79 4.93
CA THR A 137 -15.70 -17.44 5.51
C THR A 137 -14.38 -17.27 6.23
N GLY A 138 -13.73 -16.12 6.15
CA GLY A 138 -12.52 -15.82 6.91
C GLY A 138 -12.32 -14.33 7.18
N ASP A 139 -11.56 -14.04 8.22
CA ASP A 139 -11.21 -12.68 8.64
C ASP A 139 -9.92 -12.24 7.94
N LEU A 140 -9.97 -11.12 7.22
CA LEU A 140 -8.80 -10.48 6.65
C LEU A 140 -8.13 -9.61 7.72
N PRO A 141 -6.89 -9.89 8.13
CA PRO A 141 -6.13 -9.00 9.00
C PRO A 141 -5.94 -7.62 8.36
N PRO A 142 -5.54 -6.58 9.12
CA PRO A 142 -5.22 -5.27 8.56
C PRO A 142 -4.29 -5.38 7.35
N THR A 143 -4.74 -4.86 6.21
CA THR A 143 -4.05 -5.09 4.94
C THR A 143 -3.93 -3.78 4.17
N ALA A 144 -2.76 -3.14 4.21
CA ALA A 144 -2.32 -2.13 3.24
C ALA A 144 -2.41 -2.61 1.78
N PHE A 145 -2.65 -1.72 0.82
CA PHE A 145 -2.28 -2.09 -0.53
C PHE A 145 -0.75 -2.07 -0.68
N GLY A 146 -0.27 -2.79 -1.68
CA GLY A 146 1.03 -2.60 -2.29
C GLY A 146 0.89 -2.55 -3.80
N ASP A 147 2.02 -2.48 -4.49
CA ASP A 147 2.09 -2.50 -5.96
C ASP A 147 1.20 -1.45 -6.61
N LEU A 148 1.24 -0.24 -6.06
CA LEU A 148 0.52 0.90 -6.60
C LEU A 148 1.28 1.43 -7.83
N TRP A 149 0.66 1.39 -8.99
CA TRP A 149 1.24 1.95 -10.21
C TRP A 149 0.17 2.43 -11.20
N ASN A 150 0.59 3.22 -12.18
CA ASN A 150 -0.30 3.71 -13.22
C ASN A 150 -0.56 2.62 -14.26
N ARG A 151 -1.73 1.99 -14.18
CA ARG A 151 -2.14 0.89 -15.05
C ARG A 151 -2.81 1.35 -16.34
N SER A 152 -3.40 2.54 -16.36
CA SER A 152 -4.14 3.02 -17.53
C SER A 152 -3.26 3.79 -18.50
N TYR A 153 -3.22 3.32 -19.76
CA TYR A 153 -2.63 4.08 -20.85
C TYR A 153 -3.59 5.17 -21.33
N LEU A 154 -3.11 6.42 -21.31
CA LEU A 154 -3.92 7.62 -21.54
C LEU A 154 -3.82 8.20 -22.97
N GLY A 155 -2.93 7.66 -23.81
CA GLY A 155 -2.66 8.17 -25.16
C GLY A 155 -1.85 9.47 -25.22
N PRO A 156 -1.36 9.85 -26.41
CA PRO A 156 -0.64 11.11 -26.61
C PRO A 156 -1.52 12.32 -26.25
N GLY A 157 -1.06 13.17 -25.33
CA GLY A 157 -1.81 14.35 -24.86
C GLY A 157 -2.91 14.05 -23.82
N GLY A 158 -3.03 12.80 -23.36
CA GLY A 158 -3.96 12.40 -22.31
C GLY A 158 -3.55 12.96 -20.94
N SER A 159 -4.27 13.95 -20.43
CA SER A 159 -4.12 14.44 -19.05
C SER A 159 -5.11 13.79 -18.08
N GLN A 160 -4.79 12.64 -17.51
CA GLN A 160 -5.42 12.13 -16.28
C GLN A 160 -4.40 11.33 -15.46
N ILE A 161 -3.42 12.02 -14.88
CA ILE A 161 -2.76 11.51 -13.68
C ILE A 161 -3.78 11.65 -12.56
N GLY A 162 -4.34 10.54 -12.10
CA GLY A 162 -5.37 10.53 -11.06
C GLY A 162 -5.81 9.12 -10.68
N MET A 163 -6.65 9.00 -9.65
CA MET A 163 -7.08 7.71 -9.09
C MET A 163 -7.65 6.70 -10.11
N PRO A 164 -8.41 7.11 -11.16
CA PRO A 164 -8.90 6.18 -12.19
C PRO A 164 -7.82 5.41 -12.96
N SER A 165 -6.61 5.96 -13.03
CA SER A 165 -5.48 5.40 -13.78
C SER A 165 -4.64 4.42 -12.94
N MET A 166 -4.82 4.42 -11.62
CA MET A 166 -4.03 3.62 -10.71
C MET A 166 -4.59 2.21 -10.55
N CYS A 167 -3.70 1.28 -10.25
CA CYS A 167 -4.04 -0.07 -9.81
C CYS A 167 -3.23 -0.40 -8.56
N ALA A 168 -3.83 -1.15 -7.64
CA ALA A 168 -3.21 -1.56 -6.39
C ALA A 168 -3.59 -3.00 -6.05
N VAL A 169 -2.78 -3.64 -5.21
CA VAL A 169 -3.02 -5.01 -4.74
C VAL A 169 -3.12 -5.06 -3.23
N PHE A 170 -4.16 -5.68 -2.72
CA PHE A 170 -4.23 -6.13 -1.34
C PHE A 170 -3.98 -7.63 -1.30
N GLN A 171 -2.99 -8.07 -0.52
CA GLN A 171 -2.71 -9.49 -0.33
C GLN A 171 -2.51 -9.76 1.16
N ASN A 172 -3.14 -10.84 1.65
CA ASN A 172 -2.90 -11.37 2.99
C ASN A 172 -3.48 -12.80 3.10
N VAL A 173 -3.31 -13.40 4.28
CA VAL A 173 -3.93 -14.68 4.64
C VAL A 173 -5.16 -14.43 5.51
N LEU A 174 -6.30 -14.94 5.06
CA LEU A 174 -7.51 -15.04 5.86
C LEU A 174 -7.29 -15.98 7.04
N THR A 175 -7.72 -15.54 8.21
CA THR A 175 -7.68 -16.27 9.48
C THR A 175 -9.09 -16.60 9.94
N ASN A 176 -9.23 -17.40 11.00
CA ASN A 176 -10.53 -17.81 11.55
C ASN A 176 -11.45 -18.41 10.47
N VAL A 177 -10.89 -19.28 9.63
CA VAL A 177 -11.63 -19.83 8.48
C VAL A 177 -12.72 -20.79 8.97
N VAL A 178 -13.95 -20.55 8.51
CA VAL A 178 -15.12 -21.36 8.83
C VAL A 178 -15.72 -21.93 7.54
N TRP A 179 -15.94 -23.25 7.54
CA TRP A 179 -16.50 -24.00 6.43
C TRP A 179 -17.91 -24.46 6.76
N VAL A 180 -18.83 -24.34 5.80
CA VAL A 180 -20.20 -24.85 5.88
C VAL A 180 -20.47 -25.69 4.64
N ASN A 181 -20.82 -26.97 4.84
CA ASN A 181 -21.20 -27.93 3.80
C ASN A 181 -20.24 -27.94 2.59
N GLU A 182 -18.93 -27.86 2.81
CA GLU A 182 -17.94 -27.74 1.74
C GLU A 182 -18.00 -28.89 0.72
N THR A 183 -18.52 -30.06 1.14
CA THR A 183 -18.68 -31.25 0.30
C THR A 183 -19.63 -31.05 -0.88
N LEU A 184 -20.42 -29.96 -0.90
CA LEU A 184 -21.22 -29.57 -2.07
C LEU A 184 -20.39 -29.00 -3.23
N SER A 185 -19.13 -28.66 -2.99
CA SER A 185 -18.18 -28.18 -3.99
C SER A 185 -16.88 -28.99 -3.91
N PRO A 186 -16.53 -29.76 -4.96
CA PRO A 186 -15.22 -30.39 -5.08
C PRO A 186 -14.05 -29.42 -4.88
N ILE A 187 -14.17 -28.17 -5.34
CA ILE A 187 -13.16 -27.13 -5.14
C ILE A 187 -13.01 -26.77 -3.65
N LEU A 188 -14.09 -26.48 -2.95
CA LEU A 188 -14.03 -26.16 -1.51
C LEU A 188 -13.52 -27.35 -0.69
N THR A 189 -13.90 -28.57 -1.06
CA THR A 189 -13.43 -29.81 -0.42
C THR A 189 -11.91 -29.95 -0.54
N GLN A 190 -11.36 -29.78 -1.74
CA GLN A 190 -9.92 -29.82 -1.97
C GLN A 190 -9.18 -28.69 -1.23
N LEU A 191 -9.75 -27.49 -1.24
CA LEU A 191 -9.16 -26.33 -0.59
C LEU A 191 -9.07 -26.52 0.93
N LYS A 192 -10.15 -26.98 1.57
CA LYS A 192 -10.17 -27.32 3.00
C LYS A 192 -9.19 -28.43 3.36
N ALA A 193 -9.02 -29.43 2.49
CA ALA A 193 -8.08 -30.52 2.71
C ALA A 193 -6.62 -30.04 2.74
N LEU A 194 -6.28 -29.01 1.96
CA LEU A 194 -4.93 -28.44 1.90
C LEU A 194 -4.67 -27.37 2.96
N SER A 195 -5.67 -26.55 3.26
CA SER A 195 -5.53 -25.42 4.18
C SER A 195 -6.84 -25.18 4.94
N PRO A 196 -7.10 -25.98 6.00
CA PRO A 196 -8.37 -25.94 6.71
C PRO A 196 -8.55 -24.66 7.56
N ASP A 197 -7.46 -24.09 8.06
CA ASP A 197 -7.50 -23.04 9.08
C ASP A 197 -7.21 -21.63 8.54
N CYS A 198 -6.61 -21.53 7.36
CA CYS A 198 -6.19 -20.28 6.76
C CYS A 198 -6.31 -20.32 5.23
N LEU A 199 -6.53 -19.19 4.57
CA LEU A 199 -6.60 -19.14 3.10
C LEU A 199 -5.93 -17.89 2.58
N SER A 200 -5.15 -17.99 1.52
CA SER A 200 -4.54 -16.81 0.91
C SER A 200 -5.57 -16.07 0.08
N LEU A 201 -5.62 -14.76 0.25
CA LEU A 201 -6.44 -13.86 -0.54
C LEU A 201 -5.57 -12.82 -1.24
N ARG A 202 -5.83 -12.60 -2.52
CA ARG A 202 -5.33 -11.47 -3.29
C ARG A 202 -6.50 -10.73 -3.91
N LEU A 203 -6.49 -9.41 -3.80
CA LEU A 203 -7.45 -8.50 -4.39
C LEU A 203 -6.69 -7.48 -5.25
N ILE A 204 -7.04 -7.39 -6.51
CA ILE A 204 -6.53 -6.41 -7.46
C ILE A 204 -7.64 -5.39 -7.67
N VAL A 205 -7.34 -4.11 -7.44
CA VAL A 205 -8.29 -3.00 -7.60
C VAL A 205 -7.77 -2.00 -8.61
N ASP A 206 -8.62 -1.61 -9.56
CA ASP A 206 -8.30 -0.58 -10.56
C ASP A 206 -9.54 0.25 -10.92
N SER A 207 -9.36 1.23 -11.81
CA SER A 207 -10.48 1.97 -12.40
C SER A 207 -11.35 2.64 -11.34
N TYR A 208 -10.73 3.31 -10.35
CA TYR A 208 -11.48 3.97 -9.27
C TYR A 208 -12.11 5.29 -9.73
N GLN A 209 -13.41 5.45 -9.54
CA GLN A 209 -14.18 6.63 -9.89
C GLN A 209 -14.17 7.67 -8.76
N SER A 210 -13.41 8.75 -8.94
CA SER A 210 -13.32 9.87 -7.99
C SER A 210 -14.17 11.09 -8.38
N ILE A 211 -15.03 11.01 -9.40
CA ILE A 211 -15.90 12.12 -9.82
C ILE A 211 -17.21 12.06 -9.01
N ALA A 212 -17.41 13.04 -8.12
CA ALA A 212 -18.55 13.10 -7.19
C ALA A 212 -19.94 13.10 -7.85
N THR A 213 -20.04 13.48 -9.12
CA THR A 213 -21.31 13.50 -9.87
C THR A 213 -21.54 12.22 -10.69
N ALA A 214 -20.62 11.25 -10.66
CA ALA A 214 -20.80 9.99 -11.36
C ALA A 214 -21.72 9.04 -10.56
N GLU A 215 -22.55 8.26 -11.24
CA GLU A 215 -23.44 7.29 -10.59
C GLU A 215 -22.67 6.23 -9.78
N ASN A 216 -21.47 5.88 -10.26
CA ASN A 216 -20.56 4.94 -9.61
C ASN A 216 -19.45 5.63 -8.82
N PHE A 217 -19.68 6.86 -8.34
CA PHE A 217 -18.75 7.55 -7.45
C PHE A 217 -18.30 6.64 -6.30
N THR A 218 -17.01 6.66 -5.97
CA THR A 218 -16.34 5.81 -4.95
C THR A 218 -16.26 4.32 -5.27
N HIS A 219 -16.60 3.91 -6.49
CA HIS A 219 -16.46 2.53 -6.93
C HIS A 219 -15.28 2.34 -7.88
N GLY A 220 -14.76 1.11 -7.95
CA GLY A 220 -13.85 0.67 -9.00
C GLY A 220 -14.04 -0.81 -9.31
N ARG A 221 -13.23 -1.34 -10.22
CA ARG A 221 -13.25 -2.78 -10.54
C ARG A 221 -12.39 -3.56 -9.55
N LEU A 222 -12.87 -4.74 -9.17
CA LEU A 222 -12.15 -5.70 -8.37
C LEU A 222 -12.02 -7.05 -9.10
N THR A 223 -10.83 -7.62 -9.04
CA THR A 223 -10.56 -9.02 -9.39
C THR A 223 -9.83 -9.65 -8.21
N GLY A 224 -10.28 -10.82 -7.76
CA GLY A 224 -9.70 -11.49 -6.60
C GLY A 224 -9.40 -12.96 -6.84
N THR A 225 -8.44 -13.47 -6.08
CA THR A 225 -8.05 -14.88 -6.07
C THR A 225 -7.94 -15.38 -4.64
N LEU A 226 -8.60 -16.51 -4.36
CA LEU A 226 -8.51 -17.25 -3.10
C LEU A 226 -7.86 -18.61 -3.35
N GLY A 227 -6.83 -18.97 -2.60
CA GLY A 227 -6.19 -20.29 -2.71
C GLY A 227 -5.63 -20.76 -1.36
N PRO A 228 -4.96 -21.91 -1.31
CA PRO A 228 -4.42 -22.42 -0.06
C PRO A 228 -3.33 -21.48 0.47
N ALA A 229 -3.15 -21.47 1.79
CA ALA A 229 -2.01 -20.85 2.45
C ALA A 229 -1.23 -21.94 3.19
N PHE A 230 0.11 -21.89 3.15
CA PHE A 230 0.97 -22.81 3.88
C PHE A 230 1.84 -22.05 4.88
N ALA A 231 2.23 -22.72 5.95
CA ALA A 231 2.86 -22.09 7.11
C ALA A 231 4.30 -21.60 6.83
N ASP A 232 4.97 -22.19 5.85
CA ASP A 232 6.33 -21.85 5.43
C ASP A 232 6.38 -20.67 4.44
N GLU A 233 5.26 -19.97 4.26
CA GLU A 233 5.13 -18.95 3.23
C GLU A 233 4.74 -17.58 3.75
N PRO A 234 5.35 -16.53 3.17
CA PRO A 234 5.01 -15.17 3.51
C PRO A 234 3.53 -14.88 3.18
N PRO A 235 2.76 -14.28 4.09
CA PRO A 235 1.34 -13.99 3.88
C PRO A 235 1.11 -12.93 2.79
N ARG A 236 2.14 -12.14 2.46
CA ARG A 236 2.04 -10.94 1.64
C ARG A 236 2.99 -10.84 0.46
N SER A 237 4.00 -11.69 0.43
CA SER A 237 5.10 -11.59 -0.52
C SER A 237 5.07 -12.82 -1.42
N PRO A 238 4.29 -12.84 -2.51
CA PRO A 238 4.50 -13.88 -3.51
C PRO A 238 5.96 -13.78 -3.98
N PRO A 239 6.62 -14.87 -4.43
CA PRO A 239 7.92 -14.80 -5.07
C PRO A 239 7.75 -14.05 -6.38
N ARG A 240 7.79 -12.75 -6.23
CA ARG A 240 7.88 -11.84 -7.33
C ARG A 240 9.25 -12.02 -7.92
N ARG A 241 9.26 -12.56 -9.13
CA ARG A 241 10.46 -12.71 -9.94
C ARG A 241 10.57 -11.58 -10.95
N LEU A 242 9.49 -10.91 -11.32
CA LEU A 242 9.42 -10.10 -12.53
C LEU A 242 8.97 -8.65 -12.26
N PRO A 243 9.86 -7.79 -11.79
CA PRO A 243 9.63 -6.35 -11.69
C PRO A 243 9.50 -5.64 -13.06
N PRO A 244 8.88 -4.45 -13.11
CA PRO A 244 8.85 -3.62 -14.31
C PRO A 244 10.26 -3.15 -14.69
N VAL A 245 10.53 -3.13 -16.00
CA VAL A 245 11.75 -2.51 -16.53
C VAL A 245 11.72 -1.00 -16.24
N LEU A 246 12.79 -0.49 -15.64
CA LEU A 246 13.08 0.95 -15.57
C LEU A 246 13.67 1.39 -16.90
N PHE A 247 13.01 2.32 -17.60
CA PHE A 247 13.64 3.00 -18.74
C PHE A 247 14.60 4.06 -18.19
N TRP A 248 15.84 3.66 -17.91
CA TRP A 248 16.86 4.55 -17.35
C TRP A 248 17.48 5.53 -18.39
N ASP A 249 17.16 5.40 -19.68
CA ASP A 249 17.90 6.13 -20.73
C ASP A 249 17.06 7.23 -21.42
N PRO A 250 17.03 8.47 -20.91
CA PRO A 250 16.54 9.63 -21.64
C PRO A 250 17.56 10.32 -22.61
N PRO A 251 18.82 9.92 -22.85
CA PRO A 251 19.69 10.70 -23.74
C PRO A 251 19.32 10.57 -25.23
N THR A 252 18.35 9.73 -25.60
CA THR A 252 18.18 9.32 -27.00
C THR A 252 16.75 9.27 -27.53
N LEU A 253 15.73 9.23 -26.66
CA LEU A 253 14.33 9.28 -27.08
C LEU A 253 13.95 10.72 -27.44
N GLN A 254 13.73 11.00 -28.72
CA GLN A 254 13.22 12.29 -29.16
C GLN A 254 11.84 12.55 -28.51
N ALA A 255 11.46 13.80 -28.30
CA ALA A 255 10.15 14.18 -27.71
C ALA A 255 8.93 13.55 -28.41
N LYS A 256 9.09 13.07 -29.65
CA LYS A 256 8.08 12.33 -30.41
C LYS A 256 7.90 10.86 -29.97
N ASP A 257 8.83 10.29 -29.22
CA ASP A 257 8.85 8.89 -28.76
C ASP A 257 8.45 8.78 -27.28
N LEU A 258 8.50 9.89 -26.53
CA LEU A 258 7.92 10.07 -25.19
C LEU A 258 6.38 9.98 -25.15
N LYS A 259 5.72 9.90 -26.31
CA LYS A 259 4.25 9.80 -26.45
C LYS A 259 3.66 8.48 -25.95
N TYR A 260 4.50 7.47 -25.69
CA TYR A 260 4.10 6.12 -25.28
C TYR A 260 4.46 5.78 -23.83
N ILE A 261 5.20 6.65 -23.15
CA ILE A 261 5.56 6.48 -21.74
C ILE A 261 4.46 7.17 -20.92
N SER A 262 4.12 6.60 -19.76
CA SER A 262 3.27 7.31 -18.79
C SER A 262 3.78 8.74 -18.60
N PRO A 263 2.90 9.77 -18.49
CA PRO A 263 3.35 11.14 -18.26
C PRO A 263 4.13 11.19 -16.94
N GLY A 264 5.47 11.15 -17.02
CA GLY A 264 6.34 10.87 -15.86
C GLY A 264 7.59 10.02 -16.17
N GLY A 265 7.67 9.32 -17.30
CA GLY A 265 8.96 9.12 -18.00
C GLY A 265 9.98 8.08 -17.48
N ILE A 266 9.65 7.11 -16.61
CA ILE A 266 10.69 6.18 -16.06
C ILE A 266 10.29 4.69 -16.07
N PHE A 267 9.02 4.33 -16.25
CA PHE A 267 8.54 2.93 -16.11
C PHE A 267 7.87 2.37 -17.37
N SER A 268 8.00 1.06 -17.57
CA SER A 268 7.11 0.25 -18.40
C SER A 268 5.63 0.52 -18.07
N ASN A 269 4.75 0.51 -19.08
CA ASN A 269 3.30 0.51 -18.86
C ASN A 269 2.81 -0.87 -18.37
N TYR A 270 3.71 -1.81 -18.09
CA TYR A 270 3.41 -3.05 -17.38
C TYR A 270 3.89 -2.95 -15.93
N GLY A 271 3.04 -3.38 -15.00
CA GLY A 271 3.37 -3.53 -13.59
C GLY A 271 4.13 -4.82 -13.30
N PRO A 272 4.54 -5.04 -12.05
CA PRO A 272 5.27 -6.25 -11.66
C PRO A 272 4.41 -7.53 -11.76
N ALA A 273 5.04 -8.65 -12.08
CA ALA A 273 4.42 -9.98 -12.15
C ALA A 273 4.95 -10.94 -11.07
N GLY A 274 4.03 -11.71 -10.47
CA GLY A 274 4.36 -12.79 -9.54
C GLY A 274 4.65 -14.08 -10.30
N VAL A 275 5.62 -14.88 -9.84
CA VAL A 275 5.99 -16.14 -10.54
C VAL A 275 6.26 -17.26 -9.57
N LEU A 276 5.53 -18.36 -9.69
CA LEU A 276 5.81 -19.61 -9.00
C LEU A 276 6.32 -20.65 -9.99
N LEU A 277 7.50 -21.22 -9.72
CA LEU A 277 7.93 -22.46 -10.36
C LEU A 277 7.42 -23.65 -9.52
N ASP A 278 6.42 -24.35 -10.03
CA ASP A 278 5.92 -25.59 -9.46
C ASP A 278 6.69 -26.76 -10.07
N GLU A 279 7.79 -27.15 -9.42
CA GLU A 279 8.69 -28.20 -9.92
C GLU A 279 8.03 -29.58 -9.93
N LYS A 280 7.08 -29.81 -9.02
CA LYS A 280 6.36 -31.09 -8.92
C LYS A 280 5.42 -31.27 -10.10
N ARG A 281 4.68 -30.23 -10.49
CA ARG A 281 3.82 -30.24 -11.69
C ARG A 281 4.59 -29.96 -12.98
N GLY A 282 5.81 -29.43 -12.87
CA GLY A 282 6.58 -28.96 -14.02
C GLY A 282 5.94 -27.75 -14.69
N VAL A 283 5.44 -26.80 -13.90
CA VAL A 283 4.66 -25.65 -14.39
C VAL A 283 5.24 -24.35 -13.87
N LEU A 284 5.33 -23.34 -14.73
CA LEU A 284 5.55 -21.96 -14.35
C LEU A 284 4.20 -21.24 -14.25
N VAL A 285 3.81 -20.83 -13.04
CA VAL A 285 2.59 -20.06 -12.79
C VAL A 285 2.93 -18.58 -12.80
N LEU A 286 2.24 -17.80 -13.61
CA LEU A 286 2.47 -16.37 -13.85
C LEU A 286 1.24 -15.58 -13.43
N ASP A 287 1.38 -14.72 -12.43
CA ASP A 287 0.37 -13.72 -12.06
C ASP A 287 0.61 -12.42 -12.83
N LEU A 288 -0.19 -12.23 -13.87
CA LEU A 288 -0.17 -11.04 -14.73
C LEU A 288 -1.33 -10.09 -14.43
N GLY A 289 -2.15 -10.37 -13.40
CA GLY A 289 -3.38 -9.64 -13.12
C GLY A 289 -3.12 -8.16 -12.80
N ASN A 290 -2.07 -7.86 -12.03
CA ASN A 290 -1.62 -6.48 -11.76
C ASN A 290 -0.50 -6.03 -12.71
N CYS A 291 -0.11 -6.85 -13.69
CA CYS A 291 0.94 -6.50 -14.64
C CYS A 291 0.36 -5.81 -15.89
N VAL A 292 -0.73 -6.34 -16.45
CA VAL A 292 -1.22 -5.91 -17.76
C VAL A 292 -1.96 -4.56 -17.68
N PRO A 293 -1.59 -3.56 -18.52
CA PRO A 293 -2.25 -2.27 -18.56
C PRO A 293 -3.71 -2.33 -19.01
N THR A 294 -4.42 -1.25 -18.73
CA THR A 294 -5.76 -0.94 -19.25
C THR A 294 -5.70 0.23 -20.23
N ILE A 295 -6.72 0.38 -21.08
CA ILE A 295 -6.81 1.51 -22.02
C ILE A 295 -7.99 2.40 -21.67
N GLN A 296 -7.74 3.71 -21.64
CA GLN A 296 -8.80 4.71 -21.67
C GLN A 296 -9.25 5.01 -23.11
N PRO A 297 -10.50 4.68 -23.51
CA PRO A 297 -11.10 5.20 -24.73
C PRO A 297 -10.95 6.71 -24.88
N GLN A 298 -10.76 7.14 -26.12
CA GLN A 298 -10.76 8.54 -26.52
C GLN A 298 -12.05 8.88 -27.28
N PRO A 299 -12.68 10.05 -27.02
CA PRO A 299 -12.30 11.07 -26.02
C PRO A 299 -12.51 10.59 -24.58
N LYS A 300 -11.91 11.28 -23.61
CA LYS A 300 -12.01 10.94 -22.17
C LYS A 300 -13.45 10.74 -21.71
N GLN A 301 -13.67 9.68 -20.94
CA GLN A 301 -14.98 9.29 -20.40
C GLN A 301 -14.91 9.06 -18.89
N GLN A 302 -16.07 9.05 -18.25
CA GLN A 302 -16.20 8.53 -16.89
C GLN A 302 -15.81 7.05 -16.87
N VAL A 303 -15.29 6.60 -15.74
CA VAL A 303 -14.92 5.20 -15.56
C VAL A 303 -16.19 4.34 -15.61
N PRO A 304 -16.27 3.33 -16.49
CA PRO A 304 -17.41 2.42 -16.53
C PRO A 304 -17.42 1.50 -15.31
N ASN A 305 -18.58 0.95 -14.94
CA ASN A 305 -18.71 0.02 -13.82
C ASN A 305 -17.83 -1.23 -13.96
N ALA A 306 -17.60 -1.68 -15.18
CA ALA A 306 -16.72 -2.82 -15.49
C ALA A 306 -15.21 -2.45 -15.50
N GLY A 307 -14.87 -1.20 -15.19
CA GLY A 307 -13.52 -0.67 -15.31
C GLY A 307 -13.02 -0.52 -16.75
N TRP A 308 -11.86 0.10 -16.91
CA TRP A 308 -11.24 0.26 -18.22
C TRP A 308 -10.83 -1.10 -18.80
N PRO A 309 -11.00 -1.34 -20.12
CA PRO A 309 -10.63 -2.62 -20.72
C PRO A 309 -9.13 -2.90 -20.55
N VAL A 310 -8.78 -4.13 -20.19
CA VAL A 310 -7.39 -4.62 -20.22
C VAL A 310 -6.91 -4.76 -21.66
N VAL A 311 -5.59 -4.67 -21.86
CA VAL A 311 -4.99 -4.86 -23.18
C VAL A 311 -4.64 -6.32 -23.41
N ASP A 312 -5.34 -6.96 -24.35
CA ASP A 312 -4.98 -8.31 -24.78
C ASP A 312 -3.50 -8.35 -25.18
N THR A 313 -2.74 -9.20 -24.49
CA THR A 313 -1.28 -9.26 -24.61
C THR A 313 -0.83 -10.70 -24.72
N THR A 314 -0.02 -10.97 -25.73
CA THR A 314 0.72 -12.22 -25.85
C THR A 314 2.11 -12.03 -25.25
N PHE A 315 2.51 -12.91 -24.32
CA PHE A 315 3.82 -12.87 -23.71
C PHE A 315 4.66 -14.07 -24.15
N ASN A 316 5.82 -13.81 -24.73
CA ASN A 316 6.87 -14.82 -24.79
C ASN A 316 7.60 -14.84 -23.45
N VAL A 317 7.60 -15.99 -22.80
CA VAL A 317 8.32 -16.22 -21.55
C VAL A 317 9.74 -16.62 -21.91
N LEU A 318 10.71 -15.80 -21.50
CA LEU A 318 12.11 -15.95 -21.85
C LEU A 318 12.92 -16.38 -20.62
N LEU A 319 13.96 -17.17 -20.88
CA LEU A 319 14.96 -17.59 -19.92
C LEU A 319 16.32 -16.99 -20.29
N GLY A 320 17.00 -16.43 -19.30
CA GLY A 320 18.25 -15.68 -19.46
C GLY A 320 18.01 -14.18 -19.64
N GLN A 321 18.99 -13.37 -19.23
CA GLN A 321 18.94 -11.92 -19.42
C GLN A 321 18.99 -11.58 -20.92
N PRO A 322 18.19 -10.63 -21.42
CA PRO A 322 18.64 -9.79 -22.52
C PRO A 322 19.95 -9.16 -22.05
N ALA A 323 21.04 -9.25 -22.80
CA ALA A 323 22.29 -8.63 -22.36
C ALA A 323 22.01 -7.14 -22.14
N ALA A 324 21.98 -6.70 -20.87
CA ALA A 324 22.13 -5.29 -20.57
C ALA A 324 23.43 -4.90 -21.27
N ALA A 325 23.36 -4.02 -22.27
CA ALA A 325 24.54 -3.25 -22.55
C ALA A 325 24.91 -2.66 -21.20
N ALA A 326 26.13 -2.92 -20.73
CA ALA A 326 26.68 -2.19 -19.61
C ALA A 326 26.64 -0.73 -20.04
N SER A 327 25.52 -0.04 -19.80
CA SER A 327 25.48 1.39 -19.86
C SER A 327 26.36 1.75 -18.68
N THR A 328 27.55 2.23 -18.99
CA THR A 328 28.30 3.06 -18.06
C THR A 328 27.45 4.32 -17.88
N ALA A 329 26.34 4.19 -17.14
CA ALA A 329 25.53 5.30 -16.74
C ALA A 329 26.45 6.20 -15.92
N PRO A 330 26.66 7.48 -16.31
CA PRO A 330 27.29 8.41 -15.39
C PRO A 330 26.49 8.42 -14.09
N ALA A 331 27.18 8.56 -12.95
CA ALA A 331 26.53 8.61 -11.64
C ALA A 331 25.34 9.59 -11.69
N ALA A 332 24.17 9.13 -11.24
CA ALA A 332 22.97 9.95 -11.18
C ALA A 332 23.30 11.27 -10.46
N THR A 333 22.93 12.41 -11.04
CA THR A 333 23.18 13.69 -10.39
C THR A 333 22.38 13.76 -9.08
N PRO A 334 22.83 14.53 -8.08
CA PRO A 334 22.10 14.68 -6.82
C PRO A 334 20.63 15.10 -7.01
N GLU A 335 20.32 15.88 -8.04
CA GLU A 335 18.95 16.30 -8.38
C GLU A 335 18.09 15.14 -8.88
N LEU A 336 18.65 14.23 -9.68
CA LEU A 336 17.97 13.04 -10.15
C LEU A 336 17.74 12.04 -9.00
N GLN A 337 18.72 11.92 -8.10
CA GLN A 337 18.60 11.11 -6.88
C GLN A 337 17.49 11.64 -5.95
N ALA A 338 17.40 12.97 -5.79
CA ALA A 338 16.33 13.61 -5.03
C ALA A 338 14.94 13.39 -5.68
N ALA A 339 14.84 13.49 -7.01
CA ALA A 339 13.58 13.23 -7.72
C ALA A 339 13.11 11.76 -7.62
N MET A 340 14.05 10.81 -7.64
CA MET A 340 13.76 9.39 -7.44
C MET A 340 13.29 9.11 -6.01
N ALA A 341 13.92 9.73 -5.01
CA ALA A 341 13.49 9.63 -3.62
C ALA A 341 12.09 10.23 -3.40
N ALA A 342 11.77 11.38 -4.04
CA ALA A 342 10.43 11.96 -4.05
C ALA A 342 9.36 11.01 -4.61
N ASN A 343 9.68 10.36 -5.74
CA ASN A 343 8.75 9.51 -6.48
C ASN A 343 8.54 8.14 -5.80
N GLN A 344 9.53 7.67 -5.03
CA GLN A 344 9.44 6.44 -4.24
C GLN A 344 8.71 6.64 -2.89
N MET A 345 8.67 7.87 -2.35
CA MET A 345 8.07 8.18 -1.05
C MET A 345 6.57 8.54 -1.09
N GLY A 346 5.90 8.46 -2.25
CA GLY A 346 4.43 8.56 -2.30
C GLY A 346 3.83 9.90 -1.85
N LEU A 347 4.63 10.97 -1.81
CA LEU A 347 4.23 12.24 -1.21
C LEU A 347 3.63 13.23 -2.23
N LYS A 348 2.54 13.87 -1.79
CA LYS A 348 1.70 14.93 -2.36
C LYS A 348 2.05 15.46 -3.78
N SER A 349 1.11 15.15 -4.67
CA SER A 349 0.68 15.90 -5.87
C SER A 349 1.43 15.71 -7.19
N GLY A 350 0.62 15.63 -8.26
CA GLY A 350 1.03 15.64 -9.67
C GLY A 350 1.79 16.89 -10.15
N ALA A 351 2.19 17.82 -9.26
CA ALA A 351 2.87 19.06 -9.62
C ALA A 351 4.41 18.91 -9.68
N GLY A 352 5.02 18.02 -8.90
CA GLY A 352 6.47 17.75 -8.96
C GLY A 352 6.92 17.15 -10.30
N TYR A 353 6.01 16.47 -11.01
CA TYR A 353 6.27 15.83 -12.30
C TYR A 353 6.57 16.83 -13.44
N LEU A 354 6.15 18.10 -13.32
CA LEU A 354 6.26 19.08 -14.41
C LEU A 354 7.58 19.88 -14.41
N ALA A 355 8.26 20.01 -13.26
CA ALA A 355 9.45 20.85 -13.14
C ALA A 355 10.73 20.17 -13.64
N ALA A 356 10.88 18.85 -13.46
CA ALA A 356 12.08 18.11 -13.88
C ALA A 356 12.20 17.97 -15.41
N ALA A 357 11.07 17.93 -16.12
CA ALA A 357 11.06 17.83 -17.59
C ALA A 357 11.51 19.12 -18.31
N ALA A 358 11.53 20.27 -17.62
CA ALA A 358 11.77 21.57 -18.23
C ALA A 358 13.25 22.01 -18.30
N ALA A 359 14.18 21.25 -17.69
CA ALA A 359 15.56 21.71 -17.49
C ALA A 359 16.64 21.05 -18.38
N SER A 360 16.31 20.10 -19.27
CA SER A 360 17.35 19.39 -20.06
C SER A 360 17.83 20.18 -21.29
N PRO A 361 19.15 20.37 -21.48
CA PRO A 361 19.71 20.98 -22.68
C PRO A 361 19.65 20.02 -23.88
N THR A 362 19.38 20.59 -25.06
CA THR A 362 19.31 19.88 -26.35
C THR A 362 20.68 19.39 -26.81
N LEU A 363 20.82 18.08 -27.04
CA LEU A 363 21.99 17.50 -27.71
C LEU A 363 21.55 16.50 -28.79
N GLY A 364 22.26 16.55 -29.92
CA GLY A 364 21.87 15.92 -31.18
C GLY A 364 22.37 14.49 -31.39
N SER A 365 21.81 13.90 -32.45
CA SER A 365 21.95 12.54 -33.00
C SER A 365 21.04 11.46 -32.40
N SER A 366 20.45 10.65 -33.29
CA SER A 366 19.38 9.69 -33.04
C SER A 366 19.92 8.28 -32.90
N PRO A 367 19.46 7.52 -31.89
CA PRO A 367 19.48 6.07 -31.93
C PRO A 367 18.07 5.47 -31.81
N GLN A 368 17.99 4.22 -32.22
CA GLN A 368 16.79 3.39 -32.31
C GLN A 368 16.33 2.93 -30.91
N PRO A 369 15.03 2.60 -30.72
CA PRO A 369 14.57 1.94 -29.51
C PRO A 369 15.42 0.70 -29.25
N VAL A 370 15.71 0.48 -27.97
CA VAL A 370 16.59 -0.57 -27.46
C VAL A 370 16.05 -1.95 -27.86
N ALA A 371 16.39 -2.38 -29.08
CA ALA A 371 16.43 -3.77 -29.48
C ALA A 371 17.67 -4.39 -28.82
N GLU A 372 17.69 -4.45 -27.49
CA GLU A 372 18.78 -5.09 -26.75
C GLU A 372 18.80 -6.58 -27.06
N ASN A 373 20.02 -7.11 -27.22
CA ASN A 373 20.35 -8.41 -27.79
C ASN A 373 19.51 -9.58 -27.23
N LEU A 374 18.38 -9.87 -27.88
CA LEU A 374 17.58 -11.09 -27.71
C LEU A 374 18.28 -12.35 -28.24
N ALA A 375 19.44 -12.22 -28.87
CA ALA A 375 20.13 -13.31 -29.57
C ALA A 375 20.59 -14.46 -28.66
N ALA A 376 20.52 -14.32 -27.33
CA ALA A 376 20.94 -15.34 -26.35
C ALA A 376 19.80 -15.86 -25.44
N ALA A 377 18.59 -15.30 -25.50
CA ALA A 377 17.50 -15.71 -24.61
C ALA A 377 16.74 -16.94 -25.17
N THR A 378 16.45 -17.92 -24.30
CA THR A 378 15.69 -19.12 -24.70
C THR A 378 14.20 -18.89 -24.41
N THR A 379 13.34 -19.01 -25.42
CA THR A 379 11.89 -18.97 -25.21
C THR A 379 11.42 -20.25 -24.54
N LEU A 380 10.87 -20.14 -23.34
CA LEU A 380 10.23 -21.25 -22.60
C LEU A 380 8.86 -21.60 -23.17
N GLY A 381 8.15 -20.59 -23.68
CA GLY A 381 6.84 -20.73 -24.29
C GLY A 381 6.11 -19.40 -24.38
N THR A 382 4.82 -19.48 -24.72
CA THR A 382 3.97 -18.31 -24.91
C THR A 382 2.72 -18.45 -24.07
N VAL A 383 2.28 -17.35 -23.44
CA VAL A 383 1.01 -17.26 -22.74
C VAL A 383 0.20 -16.07 -23.27
N HIS A 384 -1.13 -16.17 -23.20
CA HIS A 384 -2.04 -15.15 -23.71
C HIS A 384 -2.89 -14.59 -22.58
N PHE A 385 -2.79 -13.29 -22.34
CA PHE A 385 -3.62 -12.57 -21.39
C PHE A 385 -4.77 -11.88 -22.11
N THR A 386 -5.99 -12.10 -21.63
CA THR A 386 -7.22 -11.51 -22.16
C THR A 386 -8.13 -11.03 -21.03
N ALA A 387 -9.20 -10.30 -21.36
CA ALA A 387 -10.23 -9.94 -20.38
C ALA A 387 -10.83 -11.17 -19.67
N ASP A 388 -11.06 -12.27 -20.40
CA ASP A 388 -11.58 -13.52 -19.83
C ASP A 388 -10.60 -14.14 -18.84
N VAL A 389 -9.31 -14.19 -19.17
CA VAL A 389 -8.25 -14.67 -18.25
C VAL A 389 -8.20 -13.78 -17.00
N PHE A 390 -8.31 -12.47 -17.16
CA PHE A 390 -8.30 -11.56 -16.04
C PHE A 390 -9.48 -11.82 -15.08
N GLN A 391 -10.70 -11.94 -15.61
CA GLN A 391 -11.90 -12.10 -14.80
C GLN A 391 -12.10 -13.52 -14.25
N LYS A 392 -11.84 -14.56 -15.05
CA LYS A 392 -12.14 -15.96 -14.71
C LYS A 392 -10.97 -16.70 -14.08
N GLN A 393 -9.75 -16.18 -14.20
CA GLN A 393 -8.53 -16.81 -13.68
C GLN A 393 -7.68 -15.85 -12.83
N GLY A 394 -8.21 -14.65 -12.51
CA GLY A 394 -7.49 -13.64 -11.73
C GLY A 394 -6.30 -13.01 -12.47
N GLY A 395 -6.15 -13.27 -13.77
CA GLY A 395 -4.94 -12.94 -14.52
C GLY A 395 -3.79 -13.92 -14.33
N ILE A 396 -4.05 -15.08 -13.71
CA ILE A 396 -3.04 -16.10 -13.41
C ILE A 396 -3.04 -17.18 -14.50
N LEU A 397 -1.90 -17.32 -15.17
CA LEU A 397 -1.69 -18.27 -16.27
C LEU A 397 -0.67 -19.34 -15.87
N GLU A 398 -0.78 -20.52 -16.46
CA GLU A 398 0.16 -21.63 -16.25
C GLU A 398 0.86 -21.99 -17.57
N LEU A 399 2.18 -22.07 -17.54
CA LEU A 399 3.02 -22.54 -18.64
C LEU A 399 3.68 -23.87 -18.27
N PRO A 400 3.25 -25.00 -18.86
CA PRO A 400 3.91 -26.29 -18.68
C PRO A 400 5.35 -26.26 -19.23
N LEU A 401 6.28 -26.86 -18.50
CA LEU A 401 7.70 -26.94 -18.81
C LEU A 401 8.16 -28.40 -18.89
N SER A 402 9.13 -28.67 -19.77
CA SER A 402 9.84 -29.94 -19.74
C SER A 402 10.76 -30.00 -18.51
N ALA A 403 11.16 -31.21 -18.09
CA ALA A 403 12.06 -31.38 -16.95
C ALA A 403 13.38 -30.59 -17.09
N ALA A 404 13.91 -30.46 -18.30
CA ALA A 404 15.10 -29.64 -18.58
C ALA A 404 14.84 -28.14 -18.38
N LEU A 405 13.67 -27.64 -18.81
CA LEU A 405 13.30 -26.24 -18.65
C LEU A 405 12.95 -25.89 -17.20
N VAL A 406 12.42 -26.84 -16.41
CA VAL A 406 12.21 -26.67 -14.97
C VAL A 406 13.54 -26.41 -14.26
N GLN A 407 14.57 -27.23 -14.52
CA GLN A 407 15.90 -27.04 -13.93
C GLN A 407 16.51 -25.69 -14.33
N ALA A 408 16.32 -25.29 -15.58
CA ALA A 408 16.85 -24.03 -16.09
C ALA A 408 16.12 -22.81 -15.46
N ALA A 409 14.79 -22.83 -15.38
CA ALA A 409 13.98 -21.78 -14.76
C ALA A 409 14.21 -21.63 -13.25
N ALA A 410 14.73 -22.67 -12.58
CA ALA A 410 15.06 -22.66 -11.15
C ALA A 410 16.39 -21.94 -10.82
N SER A 411 17.22 -21.63 -11.83
CA SER A 411 18.60 -21.14 -11.61
C SER A 411 19.01 -20.01 -12.55
N GLN A 412 18.10 -19.54 -13.40
CA GLN A 412 18.35 -18.47 -14.36
C GLN A 412 17.22 -17.44 -14.33
N PRO A 413 17.54 -16.17 -14.66
CA PRO A 413 16.57 -15.10 -14.65
C PRO A 413 15.51 -15.28 -15.74
N LEU A 414 14.29 -14.84 -15.45
CA LEU A 414 13.17 -14.83 -16.39
C LEU A 414 12.94 -13.42 -16.97
N ALA A 415 12.36 -13.34 -18.16
CA ALA A 415 11.82 -12.11 -18.72
C ALA A 415 10.53 -12.36 -19.48
N LEU A 416 9.66 -11.35 -19.58
CA LEU A 416 8.46 -11.41 -20.42
C LEU A 416 8.57 -10.41 -21.55
N GLN A 417 8.57 -10.91 -22.79
CA GLN A 417 8.43 -10.07 -23.96
C GLN A 417 6.95 -9.96 -24.33
N ALA A 418 6.39 -8.76 -24.18
CA ALA A 418 5.01 -8.47 -24.50
C ALA A 418 4.82 -8.15 -25.99
N THR A 419 3.74 -8.70 -26.55
CA THR A 419 3.17 -8.31 -27.84
C THR A 419 1.70 -7.92 -27.63
N SER A 420 1.42 -6.61 -27.70
CA SER A 420 0.09 -6.06 -27.47
C SER A 420 -0.79 -6.15 -28.73
N ALA A 421 -2.06 -6.52 -28.57
CA ALA A 421 -3.05 -6.47 -29.65
C ALA A 421 -3.34 -5.03 -30.13
N SER A 422 -2.95 -4.02 -29.34
CA SER A 422 -3.12 -2.60 -29.64
C SER A 422 -1.75 -1.92 -29.85
N SER A 423 -1.10 -2.24 -30.96
CA SER A 423 0.24 -1.72 -31.31
C SER A 423 0.28 -0.21 -31.58
N SER A 424 -0.86 0.41 -31.84
CA SER A 424 -1.02 1.87 -31.95
C SER A 424 -0.96 2.58 -30.58
N VAL A 425 -1.06 1.81 -29.49
CA VAL A 425 -1.24 2.28 -28.12
C VAL A 425 -0.05 1.92 -27.24
N LEU A 426 0.52 0.71 -27.39
CA LEU A 426 1.73 0.28 -26.66
C LEU A 426 2.82 -0.15 -27.66
N PRO A 427 4.11 0.19 -27.43
CA PRO A 427 5.20 -0.34 -28.23
C PRO A 427 5.17 -1.87 -28.20
N THR A 428 5.50 -2.55 -29.30
CA THR A 428 5.45 -4.01 -29.39
C THR A 428 6.30 -4.53 -30.56
N PRO A 429 7.08 -5.61 -30.40
CA PRO A 429 7.34 -6.34 -29.15
C PRO A 429 8.34 -5.60 -28.24
N TYR A 430 8.24 -5.77 -26.93
CA TYR A 430 9.20 -5.22 -25.95
C TYR A 430 9.29 -6.07 -24.68
N ILE A 431 10.40 -5.98 -23.94
CA ILE A 431 10.52 -6.61 -22.62
C ILE A 431 9.68 -5.79 -21.64
N ALA A 432 8.59 -6.40 -21.13
CA ALA A 432 7.65 -5.76 -20.23
C ALA A 432 8.15 -5.74 -18.78
N VAL A 433 8.66 -6.88 -18.34
CA VAL A 433 9.18 -7.16 -16.99
C VAL A 433 10.33 -8.17 -17.09
N HIS A 434 11.30 -8.09 -16.21
CA HIS A 434 12.42 -9.05 -16.15
C HIS A 434 12.95 -9.20 -14.74
N GLU A 435 13.45 -10.38 -14.41
CA GLU A 435 14.05 -10.69 -13.14
C GLU A 435 15.43 -10.05 -13.00
N ASP A 436 15.84 -9.79 -11.76
CA ASP A 436 17.21 -9.40 -11.43
C ASP A 436 18.21 -10.42 -12.02
N SER A 437 19.36 -9.94 -12.48
CA SER A 437 20.37 -10.78 -13.14
C SER A 437 20.94 -11.89 -12.25
N ALA A 438 20.98 -11.65 -10.94
CA ALA A 438 21.35 -12.65 -9.93
C ALA A 438 20.12 -13.33 -9.28
N GLY A 439 18.91 -13.04 -9.74
CA GLY A 439 17.66 -13.61 -9.26
C GLY A 439 17.20 -13.07 -7.92
N LEU A 440 17.78 -11.98 -7.43
CA LEU A 440 17.62 -11.52 -6.05
C LEU A 440 16.29 -10.80 -5.84
N TYR A 441 15.60 -11.11 -4.74
CA TYR A 441 14.36 -10.44 -4.34
C TYR A 441 14.27 -10.37 -2.82
N VAL A 442 13.88 -9.21 -2.28
CA VAL A 442 13.66 -9.01 -0.84
C VAL A 442 12.35 -8.28 -0.60
N ASP A 443 11.64 -8.67 0.45
CA ASP A 443 10.37 -8.07 0.86
C ASP A 443 10.15 -8.22 2.38
N VAL A 444 9.03 -7.72 2.88
CA VAL A 444 8.62 -7.76 4.29
C VAL A 444 7.21 -8.33 4.45
N TYR A 445 6.98 -9.08 5.53
CA TYR A 445 5.65 -9.69 5.79
C TYR A 445 4.59 -8.61 6.05
N THR A 446 4.93 -7.63 6.88
CA THR A 446 4.06 -6.51 7.24
C THR A 446 4.83 -5.21 7.03
N PRO A 447 4.47 -4.39 6.02
CA PRO A 447 5.24 -3.21 5.66
C PRO A 447 4.80 -1.94 6.40
N PHE A 448 3.91 -2.06 7.40
CA PHE A 448 3.43 -0.92 8.17
C PHE A 448 3.27 -1.28 9.64
N TYR A 449 3.60 -0.34 10.53
CA TYR A 449 3.36 -0.47 11.97
C TYR A 449 2.85 0.86 12.54
N ARG A 450 1.99 0.77 13.54
CA ARG A 450 1.60 1.88 14.41
C ARG A 450 1.97 1.51 15.83
N LEU A 451 2.90 2.24 16.42
CA LEU A 451 3.51 1.93 17.70
C LEU A 451 3.31 3.08 18.66
N ASP A 452 2.98 2.78 19.91
CA ASP A 452 2.98 3.72 21.02
C ASP A 452 4.35 3.72 21.72
N PRO A 453 4.73 4.79 22.45
CA PRO A 453 5.96 4.81 23.22
C PRO A 453 6.05 3.64 24.21
N GLY A 454 7.15 2.89 24.15
CA GLY A 454 7.37 1.67 24.94
C GLY A 454 7.07 0.37 24.17
N ASP A 455 6.42 0.45 23.01
CA ASP A 455 6.16 -0.74 22.18
C ASP A 455 7.44 -1.34 21.62
N THR A 456 7.47 -2.66 21.55
CA THR A 456 8.49 -3.45 20.84
C THR A 456 7.79 -4.43 19.91
N THR A 457 8.21 -4.48 18.65
CA THR A 457 7.62 -5.41 17.68
C THR A 457 8.67 -6.06 16.79
N ALA A 458 8.46 -7.33 16.46
CA ALA A 458 9.30 -8.07 15.53
C ALA A 458 8.84 -7.84 14.08
N VAL A 459 9.79 -7.66 13.18
CA VAL A 459 9.56 -7.52 11.74
C VAL A 459 10.26 -8.65 11.01
N THR A 460 9.50 -9.39 10.20
CA THR A 460 10.04 -10.48 9.37
C THR A 460 10.26 -10.03 7.94
N LEU A 461 11.51 -10.14 7.49
CA LEU A 461 11.97 -9.96 6.13
C LEU A 461 12.03 -11.31 5.43
N VAL A 462 11.82 -11.31 4.12
CA VAL A 462 12.00 -12.48 3.25
C VAL A 462 12.97 -12.14 2.13
N ALA A 463 13.95 -13.00 1.91
CA ALA A 463 14.89 -12.93 0.80
C ALA A 463 14.80 -14.19 -0.05
N ARG A 464 14.83 -13.99 -1.37
CA ARG A 464 14.75 -15.05 -2.36
C ARG A 464 15.82 -14.88 -3.44
N GLN A 465 16.23 -15.99 -4.02
CA GLN A 465 17.06 -16.07 -5.21
C GLN A 465 16.38 -17.00 -6.22
N PHE A 466 16.06 -16.48 -7.41
CA PHE A 466 15.27 -17.18 -8.44
C PHE A 466 13.94 -17.76 -7.91
N GLY A 467 13.31 -17.03 -6.98
CA GLY A 467 12.08 -17.43 -6.30
C GLY A 467 12.25 -18.42 -5.13
N ARG A 468 13.44 -19.01 -4.94
CA ARG A 468 13.76 -19.92 -3.82
C ARG A 468 14.25 -19.15 -2.59
N PRO A 469 14.09 -19.66 -1.36
CA PRO A 469 14.73 -19.11 -0.17
C PRO A 469 16.22 -18.79 -0.37
N TRP A 470 16.62 -17.55 -0.06
CA TRP A 470 18.04 -17.15 -0.09
C TRP A 470 18.61 -17.18 1.34
N ALA A 471 19.19 -18.32 1.71
CA ALA A 471 19.78 -18.52 3.03
C ALA A 471 21.14 -17.82 3.18
N GLY A 472 21.43 -17.27 4.37
CA GLY A 472 22.69 -16.60 4.67
C GLY A 472 22.85 -15.23 3.98
N ALA A 473 21.78 -14.65 3.45
CA ALA A 473 21.77 -13.33 2.86
C ALA A 473 21.98 -12.27 3.94
N SER A 474 22.96 -11.39 3.74
CA SER A 474 23.23 -10.26 4.63
C SER A 474 22.41 -9.06 4.18
N LEU A 475 21.35 -8.73 4.91
CA LEU A 475 20.43 -7.63 4.60
C LEU A 475 20.77 -6.40 5.44
N SER A 476 21.16 -5.30 4.80
CA SER A 476 21.57 -4.06 5.47
C SER A 476 20.46 -3.03 5.50
N LEU A 477 19.74 -2.98 6.60
CA LEU A 477 18.68 -2.00 6.81
C LEU A 477 19.26 -0.63 7.16
N THR A 478 18.65 0.42 6.61
CA THR A 478 18.93 1.80 6.98
C THR A 478 17.62 2.54 7.11
N ARG A 479 17.43 3.12 8.29
CA ARG A 479 16.38 4.09 8.52
C ARG A 479 16.77 5.40 7.85
N GLN A 480 15.89 5.91 7.02
CA GLN A 480 16.18 7.12 6.25
C GLN A 480 16.17 8.35 7.19
N PRO A 481 17.22 9.19 7.19
CA PRO A 481 17.13 10.49 7.82
C PRO A 481 16.14 11.33 7.01
N VAL A 482 15.08 11.83 7.65
CA VAL A 482 14.13 12.70 6.95
C VAL A 482 14.65 14.13 7.01
N ALA A 483 15.65 14.42 6.18
CA ALA A 483 15.90 15.77 5.72
C ALA A 483 15.62 15.80 4.22
N TYR A 484 14.39 16.15 3.84
CA TYR A 484 14.13 16.45 2.45
C TYR A 484 14.75 17.82 2.12
N ALA A 485 15.90 17.82 1.45
CA ALA A 485 16.42 19.01 0.80
C ALA A 485 15.49 19.31 -0.39
N ALA A 486 14.55 20.24 -0.22
CA ALA A 486 13.85 20.83 -1.35
C ALA A 486 14.88 21.51 -2.26
N ASN A 487 15.10 20.96 -3.45
CA ASN A 487 15.78 21.57 -4.62
C ASN A 487 16.56 22.86 -4.31
N GLY A 488 17.80 22.72 -3.84
CA GLY A 488 18.75 23.81 -3.69
C GLY A 488 20.17 23.27 -3.56
N PRO A 489 21.19 23.93 -4.14
CA PRO A 489 22.56 23.45 -4.09
C PRO A 489 23.05 23.40 -2.64
N ASN A 490 23.66 22.27 -2.28
CA ASN A 490 24.23 22.00 -0.97
C ASN A 490 25.38 23.00 -0.69
N PRO A 491 25.36 23.82 0.38
CA PRO A 491 26.52 24.63 0.72
C PRO A 491 27.51 23.75 1.49
N THR A 492 28.56 23.32 0.81
CA THR A 492 29.77 22.77 1.42
C THR A 492 30.41 23.83 2.32
N GLY A 493 30.37 23.66 3.64
CA GLY A 493 31.10 24.51 4.58
C GLY A 493 30.96 24.01 6.02
N ASP A 494 32.10 23.74 6.66
CA ASP A 494 32.22 23.25 8.03
C ASP A 494 31.38 24.06 9.03
N LEU A 495 30.54 23.38 9.82
CA LEU A 495 29.84 23.99 10.95
C LEU A 495 30.76 24.01 12.19
N PRO A 496 30.93 25.15 12.88
CA PRO A 496 31.74 25.20 14.10
C PRO A 496 31.05 24.50 15.28
N PRO A 497 31.80 23.97 16.27
CA PRO A 497 31.22 23.27 17.40
C PRO A 497 30.57 24.25 18.38
N VAL A 498 29.34 23.97 18.82
CA VAL A 498 28.59 24.82 19.77
C VAL A 498 28.32 24.07 21.08
N PRO A 499 28.55 24.69 22.26
CA PRO A 499 28.11 24.20 23.56
C PRO A 499 26.63 24.54 23.84
N THR A 500 25.92 23.63 24.53
CA THR A 500 24.54 23.72 25.04
C THR A 500 24.20 24.99 25.84
N PRO A 501 22.91 25.35 26.06
CA PRO A 501 21.64 24.77 25.59
C PRO A 501 20.92 25.69 24.58
N ILE A 502 20.46 25.13 23.46
CA ILE A 502 20.28 25.84 22.18
C ILE A 502 18.87 26.42 22.01
N ALA A 503 18.78 27.74 21.86
CA ALA A 503 17.74 28.37 21.06
C ALA A 503 17.98 27.99 19.59
N HIS A 504 17.04 27.27 18.98
CA HIS A 504 17.19 26.71 17.62
C HIS A 504 17.43 27.81 16.57
N PRO A 505 18.28 27.56 15.54
CA PRO A 505 18.58 28.52 14.48
C PRO A 505 17.34 28.84 13.63
N PRO A 506 17.35 29.97 12.88
CA PRO A 506 16.25 30.31 11.97
C PRO A 506 16.11 29.22 10.91
N VAL A 507 14.94 28.56 10.92
CA VAL A 507 14.64 27.38 10.12
C VAL A 507 14.36 27.80 8.66
N GLN A 508 14.92 27.05 7.71
CA GLN A 508 14.61 27.18 6.28
C GLN A 508 13.13 26.83 6.02
N PRO A 509 12.39 27.59 5.19
CA PRO A 509 10.92 27.54 5.13
C PRO A 509 10.29 26.30 4.44
N TYR A 510 11.05 25.25 4.10
CA TYR A 510 10.51 24.11 3.31
C TYR A 510 11.01 22.70 3.71
N ALA A 511 11.57 22.52 4.91
CA ALA A 511 12.02 21.21 5.36
C ALA A 511 10.92 20.45 6.14
N TRP A 512 10.43 19.37 5.56
CA TRP A 512 9.55 18.37 6.18
C TRP A 512 10.35 17.53 7.17
N TYR A 513 9.94 17.46 8.44
CA TYR A 513 10.61 16.61 9.45
C TYR A 513 9.67 15.49 9.90
N ASN A 514 9.64 14.39 9.12
CA ASN A 514 9.16 13.12 9.64
C ASN A 514 10.31 12.44 10.42
N GLY A 515 10.02 11.48 11.28
CA GLY A 515 11.06 10.70 11.95
C GLY A 515 12.01 11.48 12.87
N ASP A 516 11.56 12.60 13.43
CA ASP A 516 12.31 13.42 14.40
C ASP A 516 11.65 13.35 15.79
N PRO A 517 12.38 12.95 16.86
CA PRO A 517 13.78 12.57 16.89
C PRO A 517 14.04 11.19 16.25
N PRO A 518 15.22 11.00 15.65
CA PRO A 518 15.67 9.67 15.25
C PRO A 518 15.68 8.70 16.45
N ASP A 519 15.96 9.11 17.67
CA ASP A 519 16.05 8.12 18.76
C ASP A 519 14.70 7.58 19.26
N ALA A 520 13.56 8.06 18.74
CA ALA A 520 12.24 7.51 19.05
C ALA A 520 11.86 6.26 18.23
N LEU A 521 12.67 5.85 17.24
CA LEU A 521 12.56 4.52 16.64
C LEU A 521 13.93 3.89 16.49
N LEU A 522 14.18 2.82 17.22
CA LEU A 522 15.44 2.07 17.17
C LEU A 522 15.23 0.69 16.56
N MET A 523 16.27 0.16 15.92
CA MET A 523 16.27 -1.17 15.31
C MET A 523 17.36 -2.04 15.94
N THR A 524 17.05 -3.31 16.20
CA THR A 524 18.02 -4.29 16.72
C THR A 524 17.84 -5.65 16.06
N ALA A 525 18.88 -6.49 16.10
CA ALA A 525 18.68 -7.93 15.94
C ALA A 525 17.89 -8.48 17.15
N PRO A 526 17.17 -9.61 17.01
CA PRO A 526 16.36 -10.16 18.09
C PRO A 526 17.15 -10.36 19.39
N GLY A 527 16.64 -9.81 20.50
CA GLY A 527 17.31 -9.85 21.81
C GLY A 527 18.53 -8.93 21.93
N GLY A 528 18.78 -8.07 20.93
CA GLY A 528 19.80 -7.03 20.98
C GLY A 528 19.39 -5.87 21.90
N THR A 529 20.38 -5.09 22.35
CA THR A 529 20.12 -3.88 23.14
C THR A 529 19.97 -2.69 22.19
N PRO A 530 18.88 -1.89 22.27
CA PRO A 530 18.72 -0.68 21.48
C PRO A 530 19.83 0.34 21.78
N VAL A 531 20.46 0.87 20.73
CA VAL A 531 21.52 1.89 20.83
C VAL A 531 21.06 3.16 20.13
N PRO A 532 20.85 4.28 20.86
CA PRO A 532 20.57 5.59 20.26
C PRO A 532 21.65 6.01 19.25
N GLY A 533 21.24 6.71 18.18
CA GLY A 533 22.10 7.15 17.09
C GLY A 533 22.45 6.06 16.06
N SER A 534 21.90 4.85 16.19
CA SER A 534 22.08 3.78 15.21
C SER A 534 21.01 3.83 14.12
N ASP A 535 21.36 4.34 12.94
CA ASP A 535 20.43 4.40 11.79
C ASP A 535 20.47 3.15 10.90
N SER A 536 21.45 2.26 11.09
CA SER A 536 21.61 1.06 10.27
C SER A 536 21.65 -0.21 11.12
N LEU A 537 21.17 -1.31 10.53
CA LEU A 537 21.20 -2.64 11.12
C LEU A 537 21.46 -3.67 10.02
N THR A 538 22.34 -4.64 10.26
CA THR A 538 22.48 -5.80 9.37
C THR A 538 21.87 -7.03 10.04
N VAL A 539 21.03 -7.75 9.30
CA VAL A 539 20.46 -9.04 9.71
C VAL A 539 20.81 -10.11 8.67
N VAL A 540 20.86 -11.37 9.10
CA VAL A 540 21.21 -12.51 8.24
C VAL A 540 20.01 -13.45 8.14
N THR A 541 19.69 -13.89 6.93
CA THR A 541 18.58 -14.83 6.72
C THR A 541 18.91 -16.26 7.13
N ASP A 542 17.89 -16.96 7.64
CA ASP A 542 17.94 -18.37 7.98
C ASP A 542 17.83 -19.29 6.75
N ALA A 543 17.70 -20.60 6.98
CA ALA A 543 17.56 -21.60 5.90
C ALA A 543 16.29 -21.41 5.04
N ASN A 544 15.28 -20.72 5.55
CA ASN A 544 14.04 -20.40 4.85
C ASN A 544 14.10 -19.03 4.14
N GLY A 545 15.27 -18.39 4.15
CA GLY A 545 15.43 -17.05 3.57
C GLY A 545 14.74 -15.97 4.40
N LEU A 546 14.47 -16.23 5.68
CA LEU A 546 13.79 -15.29 6.57
C LEU A 546 14.80 -14.62 7.51
N ALA A 547 14.65 -13.33 7.75
CA ALA A 547 15.38 -12.62 8.78
C ALA A 547 14.42 -11.82 9.66
N THR A 548 14.74 -11.67 10.94
CA THR A 548 13.94 -10.89 11.88
C THR A 548 14.77 -9.73 12.41
N LEU A 549 14.15 -8.56 12.53
CA LEU A 549 14.62 -7.46 13.38
C LEU A 549 13.56 -7.09 14.42
N GLU A 550 13.96 -6.40 15.47
CA GLU A 550 13.05 -5.80 16.45
C GLU A 550 13.08 -4.27 16.31
N LEU A 551 11.89 -3.68 16.25
CA LEU A 551 11.64 -2.26 16.34
C LEU A 551 11.29 -1.89 17.77
N HIS A 552 11.89 -0.80 18.27
CA HIS A 552 11.66 -0.28 19.62
C HIS A 552 11.20 1.16 19.51
N ALA A 553 9.97 1.43 19.95
CA ALA A 553 9.37 2.76 19.92
C ALA A 553 9.63 3.52 21.23
N GLY A 554 10.29 4.66 21.14
CA GLY A 554 10.41 5.65 22.21
C GLY A 554 9.39 6.77 22.07
N ASP A 555 9.29 7.65 23.06
CA ASP A 555 8.47 8.85 22.93
C ASP A 555 9.20 9.89 22.04
N PRO A 556 8.64 10.28 20.88
CA PRO A 556 9.20 11.38 20.09
C PRO A 556 9.11 12.74 20.80
N GLY A 557 8.39 12.83 21.92
CA GLY A 557 8.29 14.01 22.78
C GLY A 557 7.37 15.11 22.24
N ARG A 558 6.98 15.03 20.96
CA ARG A 558 6.02 15.93 20.32
C ARG A 558 5.34 15.28 19.12
N ALA A 559 4.09 15.68 18.89
CA ALA A 559 3.43 15.49 17.59
C ALA A 559 4.22 16.21 16.49
N ARG A 560 3.99 15.83 15.23
CA ARG A 560 4.62 16.53 14.11
C ARG A 560 4.30 18.01 14.12
N TYR A 561 5.32 18.79 13.77
CA TYR A 561 5.28 20.23 13.72
C TYR A 561 5.84 20.69 12.39
N TYR A 562 5.11 21.54 11.68
CA TYR A 562 5.52 22.02 10.37
C TYR A 562 6.33 23.32 10.54
N ALA A 563 7.65 23.23 10.30
CA ALA A 563 8.58 24.33 10.57
C ALA A 563 8.41 25.54 9.65
N ALA A 564 7.70 25.38 8.52
CA ALA A 564 7.42 26.44 7.57
C ALA A 564 6.39 27.47 8.10
N ASP A 565 5.52 27.08 9.03
CA ASP A 565 4.32 27.87 9.38
C ASP A 565 3.85 27.75 10.85
N ASN A 566 4.57 27.01 11.71
CA ASN A 566 4.23 26.86 13.13
C ASN A 566 2.84 26.22 13.36
N GLN A 567 2.44 25.28 12.49
CA GLN A 567 1.19 24.52 12.60
C GLN A 567 1.36 23.18 13.32
N ASN A 568 0.32 22.78 14.06
CA ASN A 568 0.21 21.46 14.68
C ASN A 568 -0.15 20.42 13.61
N GLY A 569 0.68 19.38 13.48
CA GLY A 569 0.42 18.26 12.60
C GLY A 569 -0.31 17.10 13.25
N PRO A 570 -0.44 15.98 12.51
CA PRO A 570 -1.00 14.76 13.05
C PRO A 570 -0.15 14.20 14.18
N ASP A 571 -0.77 13.38 15.02
CA ASP A 571 -0.11 12.79 16.17
C ASP A 571 1.06 11.88 15.76
N GLY A 572 2.15 11.91 16.51
CA GLY A 572 3.32 11.06 16.24
C GLY A 572 4.18 11.48 15.05
N GLN A 573 5.12 10.59 14.72
CA GLN A 573 6.15 10.72 13.70
C GLN A 573 6.14 9.49 12.78
N VAL A 574 6.28 9.69 11.48
CA VAL A 574 6.43 8.58 10.51
C VAL A 574 7.92 8.32 10.26
N TYR A 575 8.33 7.06 10.34
CA TYR A 575 9.68 6.60 10.04
C TYR A 575 9.67 5.63 8.88
N PHE A 576 10.78 5.61 8.15
CA PHE A 576 10.95 4.88 6.92
C PHE A 576 12.23 4.05 6.98
N ILE A 577 12.13 2.74 6.78
CA ILE A 577 13.27 1.80 6.85
C ILE A 577 13.44 1.11 5.49
N ASN A 578 14.64 1.22 4.91
CA ASN A 578 15.04 0.62 3.63
C ASN A 578 16.07 -0.51 3.81
N ILE A 579 16.27 -1.38 2.81
CA ILE A 579 17.22 -2.52 2.85
C ILE A 579 18.52 -2.24 2.05
N ASN A 580 18.62 -1.09 1.36
CA ASN A 580 19.89 -0.48 0.95
C ASN A 580 19.65 0.87 0.26
N PRO A 581 20.57 1.86 0.29
CA PRO A 581 20.66 2.84 -0.79
C PRO A 581 21.59 2.40 -1.95
N TYR A 582 22.59 1.53 -1.73
CA TYR A 582 23.59 1.12 -2.73
C TYR A 582 24.24 -0.24 -2.39
N TRP A 583 23.67 -1.34 -2.88
CA TRP A 583 24.44 -2.59 -2.95
C TRP A 583 25.41 -2.48 -4.13
N ALA A 584 26.63 -2.99 -3.97
CA ALA A 584 27.75 -2.80 -4.89
C ALA A 584 27.63 -3.55 -6.24
N SER A 585 26.42 -3.73 -6.77
CA SER A 585 26.25 -4.04 -8.19
C SER A 585 25.90 -2.77 -8.96
N THR A 586 26.34 -2.75 -10.20
CA THR A 586 25.93 -1.77 -11.21
C THR A 586 24.49 -1.98 -11.68
N ASP A 587 23.71 -2.86 -11.03
CA ASP A 587 22.34 -3.20 -11.40
C ASP A 587 21.39 -2.59 -10.34
N PRO A 588 20.69 -1.48 -10.63
CA PRO A 588 19.84 -0.75 -9.67
C PRO A 588 18.57 -1.51 -9.25
N GLN A 589 18.50 -2.83 -9.42
CA GLN A 589 17.27 -3.62 -9.42
C GLN A 589 17.01 -4.49 -8.19
N ILE A 590 17.86 -4.49 -7.15
CA ILE A 590 17.40 -5.01 -5.85
C ILE A 590 16.36 -4.03 -5.31
N PHE A 591 15.10 -4.44 -5.41
CA PHE A 591 13.95 -3.68 -4.95
C PHE A 591 14.14 -3.19 -3.53
N ASN A 592 14.32 -1.88 -3.39
CA ASN A 592 13.84 -1.19 -2.19
C ASN A 592 12.32 -1.31 -2.21
N PHE A 593 11.82 -2.43 -1.68
CA PHE A 593 10.43 -2.69 -1.36
C PHE A 593 9.45 -2.40 -2.50
N SER A 594 9.40 -3.26 -3.52
CA SER A 594 8.30 -3.26 -4.48
C SER A 594 6.99 -3.59 -3.77
N GLY A 595 6.34 -2.53 -3.28
CA GLY A 595 4.98 -2.52 -2.78
C GLY A 595 4.79 -1.67 -1.53
N ALA A 596 5.77 -1.59 -0.63
CA ALA A 596 5.80 -0.66 0.49
C ALA A 596 7.12 -0.81 1.26
N GLN A 597 7.92 0.27 1.31
CA GLN A 597 8.96 0.48 2.33
C GLN A 597 8.47 0.04 3.72
N LEU A 598 9.35 -0.33 4.65
CA LEU A 598 8.88 -0.52 6.03
C LEU A 598 8.52 0.85 6.63
N ASN A 599 7.22 1.08 6.83
CA ASN A 599 6.67 2.35 7.30
C ASN A 599 6.23 2.23 8.76
N VAL A 600 6.66 3.13 9.62
CA VAL A 600 6.36 3.03 11.05
C VAL A 600 5.86 4.38 11.56
N LEU A 601 4.59 4.45 11.95
CA LEU A 601 4.06 5.57 12.72
C LEU A 601 4.34 5.30 14.20
N VAL A 602 5.12 6.18 14.84
CA VAL A 602 5.32 6.18 16.29
C VAL A 602 4.52 7.33 16.88
N PHE A 603 3.52 7.02 17.70
CA PHE A 603 2.72 8.03 18.38
C PHE A 603 3.53 8.81 19.41
N SER A 604 3.12 10.06 19.66
CA SER A 604 3.70 10.85 20.73
C SER A 604 3.10 10.49 22.07
N GLY A 605 3.91 10.58 23.12
CA GLY A 605 3.42 10.57 24.49
C GLY A 605 2.42 11.70 24.71
N TYR A 606 1.50 11.49 25.66
CA TYR A 606 0.50 12.49 26.01
C TYR A 606 0.21 12.43 27.51
N GLN A 607 0.20 13.60 28.15
CA GLN A 607 -0.13 13.76 29.56
C GLN A 607 -1.27 14.77 29.71
N ALA A 608 -2.20 14.48 30.63
CA ALA A 608 -3.24 15.43 30.97
C ALA A 608 -2.64 16.68 31.62
N GLN A 609 -3.17 17.84 31.24
CA GLN A 609 -2.87 19.16 31.78
C GLN A 609 -3.64 19.43 33.09
N SER A 610 -4.67 18.64 33.41
CA SER A 610 -5.38 18.71 34.68
C SER A 610 -5.57 17.34 35.35
N ASP A 611 -5.71 17.35 36.68
CA ASP A 611 -5.98 16.16 37.50
C ASP A 611 -7.20 16.41 38.42
N PRO A 612 -8.33 15.69 38.25
CA PRO A 612 -8.58 14.78 37.13
C PRO A 612 -8.59 15.53 35.78
N PRO A 613 -8.40 14.83 34.65
CA PRO A 613 -8.49 15.44 33.33
C PRO A 613 -9.83 16.14 33.14
N SER A 614 -9.88 17.21 32.34
CA SER A 614 -11.07 18.02 32.10
C SER A 614 -11.37 18.17 30.60
N TRP A 615 -12.61 18.54 30.26
CA TRP A 615 -12.97 18.81 28.88
C TRP A 615 -12.17 19.98 28.30
N ASP A 616 -12.13 21.11 29.02
CA ASP A 616 -11.59 22.36 28.48
C ASP A 616 -10.07 22.28 28.18
N LEU A 617 -9.31 21.50 28.96
CA LEU A 617 -7.85 21.39 28.77
C LEU A 617 -7.40 20.10 28.08
N ASP A 618 -8.12 18.98 28.29
CA ASP A 618 -7.61 17.65 27.92
C ASP A 618 -8.44 17.01 26.80
N VAL A 619 -9.72 16.77 27.03
CA VAL A 619 -10.54 15.94 26.11
C VAL A 619 -11.14 16.74 24.96
N GLY A 620 -11.61 17.96 25.21
CA GLY A 620 -12.23 18.83 24.21
C GLY A 620 -11.33 19.13 23.00
N PRO A 621 -10.04 19.44 23.18
CA PRO A 621 -9.10 19.60 22.06
C PRO A 621 -8.95 18.33 21.21
N ILE A 622 -8.86 17.15 21.84
CA ILE A 622 -8.73 15.86 21.13
C ILE A 622 -10.00 15.58 20.31
N PHE A 623 -11.17 15.69 20.93
CA PHE A 623 -12.44 15.40 20.26
C PHE A 623 -12.79 16.44 19.18
N SER A 624 -12.42 17.70 19.37
CA SER A 624 -12.58 18.74 18.34
C SER A 624 -11.72 18.47 17.12
N HIS A 625 -10.52 17.95 17.31
CA HIS A 625 -9.67 17.50 16.23
C HIS A 625 -10.33 16.37 15.42
N TYR A 626 -10.91 15.38 16.10
CA TYR A 626 -11.67 14.31 15.44
C TYR A 626 -12.88 14.82 14.66
N ALA A 627 -13.69 15.68 15.27
CA ALA A 627 -14.87 16.25 14.62
C ALA A 627 -14.51 17.06 13.37
N ARG A 628 -13.31 17.64 13.34
CA ARG A 628 -12.79 18.41 12.21
C ARG A 628 -12.32 17.52 11.07
N MET A 629 -11.56 16.47 11.37
CA MET A 629 -10.97 15.56 10.36
C MET A 629 -11.94 14.45 9.89
N ALA A 630 -13.10 14.29 10.55
CA ALA A 630 -14.16 13.38 10.12
C ALA A 630 -15.53 14.08 10.13
N PRO A 631 -15.78 15.09 9.28
CA PRO A 631 -16.99 15.93 9.35
C PRO A 631 -18.29 15.17 9.11
N PHE A 632 -18.25 14.02 8.43
CA PHE A 632 -19.38 13.10 8.33
C PHE A 632 -19.96 12.73 9.71
N MET A 633 -19.09 12.56 10.71
CA MET A 633 -19.51 12.21 12.07
C MET A 633 -20.35 13.29 12.73
N LYS A 634 -20.24 14.57 12.36
CA LYS A 634 -21.09 15.63 12.93
C LYS A 634 -22.57 15.43 12.63
N GLY A 635 -22.91 14.72 11.55
CA GLY A 635 -24.28 14.33 11.25
C GLY A 635 -24.82 13.19 12.13
N ILE A 636 -23.95 12.49 12.85
CA ILE A 636 -24.27 11.39 13.77
C ILE A 636 -24.14 11.88 15.21
N ILE A 637 -22.95 12.40 15.56
CA ILE A 637 -22.59 12.94 16.86
C ILE A 637 -21.48 14.00 16.69
N ASP A 638 -21.72 15.23 17.14
CA ASP A 638 -20.69 16.27 17.12
C ASP A 638 -19.76 16.13 18.32
N LEU A 639 -18.61 15.50 18.11
CA LEU A 639 -17.58 15.34 19.14
C LEU A 639 -16.98 16.68 19.59
N SER A 640 -17.18 17.79 18.88
CA SER A 640 -16.69 19.11 19.33
C SER A 640 -17.58 19.78 20.39
N ASP A 641 -18.76 19.21 20.69
CA ASP A 641 -19.70 19.76 21.66
C ASP A 641 -19.75 18.93 22.96
N TYR A 642 -19.29 19.54 24.06
CA TYR A 642 -19.31 18.94 25.40
C TYR A 642 -20.70 18.43 25.80
N THR A 643 -21.75 19.21 25.52
CA THR A 643 -23.12 18.86 25.94
C THR A 643 -23.65 17.66 25.17
N VAL A 644 -23.32 17.56 23.88
CA VAL A 644 -23.65 16.41 23.04
C VAL A 644 -22.90 15.18 23.53
N VAL A 645 -21.60 15.28 23.75
CA VAL A 645 -20.75 14.16 24.19
C VAL A 645 -21.18 13.63 25.57
N THR A 646 -21.51 14.53 26.50
CA THR A 646 -21.88 14.17 27.88
C THR A 646 -23.37 13.97 28.10
N ASP A 647 -24.18 14.01 27.03
CA ASP A 647 -25.63 13.87 27.13
C ASP A 647 -26.03 12.53 27.76
N LYS A 648 -26.53 12.61 29.00
CA LYS A 648 -27.02 11.46 29.78
C LYS A 648 -28.41 11.00 29.36
N ILE A 649 -29.18 11.85 28.68
CA ILE A 649 -30.51 11.53 28.16
C ILE A 649 -30.37 10.66 26.91
N GLN A 650 -29.42 11.01 26.03
CA GLN A 650 -29.11 10.22 24.81
C GLN A 650 -28.17 9.04 25.08
N GLY A 651 -27.46 9.05 26.22
CA GLY A 651 -26.50 8.00 26.57
C GLY A 651 -25.21 8.05 25.75
N ASN A 652 -24.85 9.23 25.23
CA ASN A 652 -23.73 9.40 24.30
C ASN A 652 -22.38 9.06 24.95
N GLY A 653 -22.12 9.54 26.16
CA GLY A 653 -20.85 9.31 26.86
C GLY A 653 -20.46 7.82 26.98
N PRO A 654 -21.32 6.97 27.59
CA PRO A 654 -21.06 5.53 27.68
C PRO A 654 -20.90 4.84 26.31
N HIS A 655 -21.66 5.25 25.29
CA HIS A 655 -21.54 4.68 23.95
C HIS A 655 -20.22 5.08 23.27
N ILE A 656 -19.81 6.35 23.36
CA ILE A 656 -18.52 6.82 22.85
C ILE A 656 -17.39 6.08 23.54
N GLN A 657 -17.42 5.99 24.88
CA GLN A 657 -16.41 5.27 25.63
C GLN A 657 -16.35 3.80 25.21
N HIS A 658 -17.50 3.14 25.03
CA HIS A 658 -17.54 1.76 24.56
C HIS A 658 -16.90 1.61 23.18
N LEU A 659 -17.24 2.48 22.22
CA LEU A 659 -16.72 2.45 20.85
C LEU A 659 -15.21 2.69 20.77
N LEU A 660 -14.67 3.65 21.56
CA LEU A 660 -13.25 3.95 21.61
C LEU A 660 -12.39 2.79 22.14
N ASN A 661 -12.99 1.88 22.91
CA ASN A 661 -12.29 0.74 23.52
C ASN A 661 -12.53 -0.59 22.77
N PHE A 662 -13.11 -0.58 21.56
CA PHE A 662 -13.09 -1.77 20.70
C PHE A 662 -11.65 -2.11 20.27
N PRO A 663 -11.32 -3.40 20.04
CA PRO A 663 -10.06 -3.79 19.42
C PRO A 663 -9.79 -2.98 18.15
N ARG A 664 -8.53 -2.62 17.90
CA ARG A 664 -8.14 -1.73 16.79
C ARG A 664 -8.51 -2.32 15.42
N GLU A 665 -8.51 -3.64 15.32
CA GLU A 665 -8.87 -4.44 14.15
C GLU A 665 -10.37 -4.43 13.86
N ASP A 666 -11.20 -4.08 14.84
CA ASP A 666 -12.66 -4.05 14.70
C ASP A 666 -13.10 -2.88 13.78
N PRO A 667 -14.03 -3.09 12.85
CA PRO A 667 -14.51 -2.03 11.96
C PRO A 667 -15.24 -0.87 12.68
N HIS A 668 -15.68 -1.05 13.93
CA HIS A 668 -16.24 0.02 14.77
C HIS A 668 -15.18 0.95 15.36
N HIS A 669 -13.96 0.45 15.55
CA HIS A 669 -12.85 1.31 15.88
C HIS A 669 -12.70 2.25 14.68
N MET A 670 -13.12 3.51 14.82
CA MET A 670 -13.30 4.40 13.68
C MET A 670 -11.95 4.70 13.01
N PRO A 671 -11.92 4.97 11.69
CA PRO A 671 -10.69 5.33 10.96
C PRO A 671 -9.85 6.35 11.70
N ILE A 672 -10.48 7.43 12.13
CA ILE A 672 -9.80 8.54 12.78
C ILE A 672 -9.35 8.20 14.22
N THR A 673 -10.03 7.29 14.91
CA THR A 673 -9.57 6.82 16.23
C THR A 673 -8.37 5.89 16.09
N ARG A 674 -8.05 5.37 14.89
CA ARG A 674 -6.76 4.69 14.67
C ARG A 674 -5.58 5.65 14.68
N ASP A 675 -5.83 6.96 14.60
CA ASP A 675 -4.85 8.04 14.81
C ASP A 675 -4.86 8.54 16.27
N LEU A 676 -5.57 7.84 17.18
CA LEU A 676 -5.55 8.08 18.63
C LEU A 676 -4.43 7.25 19.26
N SER A 677 -3.46 7.92 19.89
CA SER A 677 -2.46 7.23 20.71
C SER A 677 -3.09 6.57 21.95
N ALA A 678 -2.49 5.50 22.45
CA ALA A 678 -2.93 4.84 23.68
C ALA A 678 -2.93 5.81 24.87
N ALA A 679 -1.97 6.75 24.91
CA ALA A 679 -1.88 7.77 25.94
C ALA A 679 -3.07 8.75 25.92
N LYS A 680 -3.49 9.23 24.75
CA LYS A 680 -4.68 10.08 24.63
C LYS A 680 -5.96 9.31 24.97
N LEU A 681 -6.07 8.05 24.54
CA LEU A 681 -7.20 7.18 24.91
C LEU A 681 -7.28 6.98 26.43
N ALA A 682 -6.13 6.83 27.11
CA ALA A 682 -6.08 6.74 28.57
C ALA A 682 -6.62 8.01 29.24
N VAL A 683 -6.19 9.19 28.79
CA VAL A 683 -6.70 10.48 29.31
C VAL A 683 -8.21 10.62 29.12
N ILE A 684 -8.75 10.25 27.95
CA ILE A 684 -10.20 10.24 27.69
C ILE A 684 -10.93 9.29 28.65
N ASN A 685 -10.39 8.09 28.86
CA ASN A 685 -10.97 7.12 29.77
C ASN A 685 -10.95 7.59 31.23
N ASP A 686 -9.88 8.26 31.66
CA ASP A 686 -9.77 8.81 33.01
C ASP A 686 -10.72 10.01 33.22
N TRP A 687 -10.92 10.84 32.20
CA TRP A 687 -11.96 11.87 32.19
C TRP A 687 -13.38 11.29 32.36
N PHE A 688 -13.70 10.20 31.64
CA PHE A 688 -14.99 9.50 31.82
C PHE A 688 -15.14 8.95 33.25
N LYS A 689 -14.10 8.33 33.81
CA LYS A 689 -14.10 7.83 35.20
C LYS A 689 -14.29 8.94 36.24
N ALA A 690 -13.74 10.12 35.97
CA ALA A 690 -13.87 11.30 36.84
C ALA A 690 -15.26 11.97 36.77
N GLY A 691 -16.21 11.42 36.01
CA GLY A 691 -17.56 11.98 35.87
C GLY A 691 -17.63 13.14 34.87
N THR A 692 -16.73 13.12 33.87
CA THR A 692 -16.68 14.07 32.75
C THR A 692 -16.66 15.55 33.17
N PRO A 693 -15.73 15.99 34.04
CA PRO A 693 -15.66 17.39 34.46
C PRO A 693 -15.40 18.30 33.26
N LYS A 694 -16.14 19.42 33.18
CA LYS A 694 -15.99 20.38 32.08
C LYS A 694 -14.69 21.18 32.21
N SER A 695 -14.46 21.77 33.38
CA SER A 695 -13.30 22.61 33.66
C SER A 695 -12.44 21.97 34.76
N PRO A 696 -11.14 22.34 34.88
CA PRO A 696 -10.29 21.86 35.95
C PRO A 696 -10.87 22.16 37.34
N PRO A 697 -10.57 21.34 38.36
CA PRO A 697 -10.92 21.69 39.73
C PRO A 697 -10.34 23.05 40.10
N THR A 698 -11.14 23.90 40.74
CA THR A 698 -10.58 25.14 41.33
C THR A 698 -9.55 24.72 42.38
N PRO A 699 -8.33 25.28 42.38
CA PRO A 699 -7.38 25.03 43.46
C PRO A 699 -8.12 25.31 44.76
N ALA A 700 -8.09 24.36 45.71
CA ALA A 700 -8.59 24.62 47.04
C ALA A 700 -7.87 25.90 47.51
N GLY A 701 -8.61 26.99 47.68
CA GLY A 701 -8.06 28.22 48.23
C GLY A 701 -7.35 27.88 49.55
N PRO A 702 -6.32 28.64 49.95
CA PRO A 702 -5.63 28.38 51.21
C PRO A 702 -6.71 28.27 52.29
N GLY A 703 -6.92 27.05 52.78
CA GLY A 703 -7.96 26.77 53.76
C GLY A 703 -7.74 27.72 54.91
N THR A 704 -8.75 28.53 55.20
CA THR A 704 -8.81 29.15 56.51
C THR A 704 -8.88 28.01 57.50
N LEU A 705 -7.79 27.78 58.23
CA LEU A 705 -7.86 27.11 59.52
C LEU A 705 -8.79 27.98 60.38
N ALA A 706 -10.05 27.57 60.49
CA ALA A 706 -10.99 28.01 61.51
C ALA A 706 -12.03 26.91 61.74
#